data_AF-G4YYE2-F1
#
_entry.id   AF-G4YYE2-F1
#
_cell.length_a   1.000
_cell.length_b   1.000
_cell.length_c   1.000
_cell.angle_alpha   90.00
_cell.angle_beta   90.00
_cell.angle_gamma   90.00
#
_symmetry.space_group_name_H-M   'P 1'
#
loop_
_entity.id
_entity.type
_entity.pdbx_description
1 polymer ?
#
loop_
_entity_poly.entity_id
_entity_poly.type
_entity_poly.pdbx_seq_one_letter_code
_entity_poly.pdbx_strand_id
1 'polypeptide(L)'
;MLRRGGAPLLRGRSTRAMSLLGSIFGIGEFEGARNTALSRSTSKQQAYDLALLDYVSMNSHPKFMLQQVIADDAPFLMGHVLVGASQCLAPLMHQDALDAASRLQVATKLAQEGETTTSEKMHVLALDAMVHGRHHEAAWVYETILQQDHSDLLALRCCYDIYRFLGDHKNMLATVTRRLPSWSPNDTGYSHLLGMQAYGMQAAGRLDAAEALAEKTLSMNGNDRWALHTMLHVLEARGNANHGASYANQFKAGFDNGGPLERHLYFQWALYMLDLGHYDRIDKMLEVNIIPYQPDGAPHAVPTLCDATQLYWRMRFAGHDTAELGEQLFQNWSAISPSPSENDTVKARLHPLARARFKDATQALLPVRGKLGLLGGTDVDQDVVEQLLIEWLRYKSSCLLTPHSLMLYSASKCNDLRLAKLLLNERLSARPQSAQCWNTFSRVSAAMGDASAVRDAQGMSYVLGDPTYALSLTPCPISSVLLRSEASLQLEDVLYAIKNNIDRSKMTTSVVTLEALESALDTLLAVSAENDYEQIQVFGAFDTPRLHFNTHNNSYELKADAHRRLHAGPESRIQLLRNRFMSVDLRVKRNRLFAPPSVAVANTTEYMELSRIESLLGVSGVRRVIGMLGQDERKRFYLEDFTSRIIVDLTNAAYTDGLFTINCVVLVEGEVIDDVLHVQSMGFPPPETKEASLEVLGGIDPLGVEVSAQQREQIRELEASDHHATFIVLSAVYLDDPQVMSKLDELFQGLESVQPTLFILMGDFMSTSIGGGAGSNSLQDLREYLEELGNLILKYPGIAENSRFVLVPGPNDPGSSRAFPRHPLPDLCTRELIRKVPNVTCSTNPCRIRYYTQDIVIFRDDLQQKMQRHAILTPMPSEQEEAVMDESGEPAQSVSQTDISKHLAKTLIDQAHLCPLPLMANPINWDFDSSLQLFPVPDVLILGDSTEQYQLGYSSVGVFHPGPFHADFSFVFYRPSTNTTEFSRVE
;
A
#
# COMPACT_ATOMS: atom_id res chain seq x y z
N MET A 1 51.55 -57.60 -47.06
CA MET A 1 52.76 -57.04 -46.42
C MET A 1 52.39 -55.67 -45.89
N LEU A 2 52.55 -55.22 -44.65
CA LEU A 2 52.78 -55.66 -43.26
C LEU A 2 52.45 -54.34 -42.48
N ARG A 3 51.82 -54.23 -41.31
CA ARG A 3 51.40 -55.15 -40.24
C ARG A 3 50.51 -54.34 -39.26
N ARG A 4 49.53 -55.03 -38.67
CA ARG A 4 48.96 -54.93 -37.29
C ARG A 4 48.33 -53.60 -36.84
N GLY A 5 47.16 -53.55 -36.19
CA GLY A 5 46.25 -54.60 -35.70
C GLY A 5 45.55 -54.13 -34.40
N GLY A 6 44.31 -54.59 -34.17
CA GLY A 6 43.68 -54.69 -32.83
C GLY A 6 42.56 -53.69 -32.50
N ALA A 7 41.35 -54.22 -32.26
CA ALA A 7 40.12 -53.53 -31.80
C ALA A 7 40.01 -53.56 -30.24
N PRO A 8 38.86 -53.27 -29.54
CA PRO A 8 37.59 -52.60 -29.88
C PRO A 8 36.94 -51.70 -28.72
N LEU A 9 35.72 -51.13 -28.97
CA LEU A 9 34.62 -50.74 -28.00
C LEU A 9 34.83 -49.47 -27.10
N LEU A 10 33.90 -48.51 -26.82
CA LEU A 10 32.42 -48.43 -26.74
C LEU A 10 31.92 -46.95 -26.76
N ARG A 11 30.69 -46.76 -27.27
CA ARG A 11 29.68 -45.68 -27.06
C ARG A 11 30.07 -44.20 -27.21
N GLY A 12 29.61 -43.58 -28.30
CA GLY A 12 29.38 -42.13 -28.42
C GLY A 12 28.07 -41.87 -29.17
N ARG A 13 27.15 -41.11 -28.57
CA ARG A 13 25.86 -40.72 -29.17
C ARG A 13 25.97 -39.32 -29.79
N SER A 14 25.69 -39.27 -31.09
CA SER A 14 25.02 -38.24 -31.90
C SER A 14 25.31 -36.75 -31.67
N THR A 15 26.06 -36.23 -32.64
CA THR A 15 25.95 -34.95 -33.36
C THR A 15 24.63 -34.16 -33.28
N ARG A 16 24.75 -32.84 -33.08
CA ARG A 16 24.42 -31.82 -34.10
C ARG A 16 25.24 -30.54 -33.88
N ALA A 17 25.74 -29.98 -34.98
CA ALA A 17 26.69 -28.89 -35.04
C ALA A 17 26.03 -27.50 -35.10
N MET A 18 26.73 -26.49 -34.57
CA MET A 18 26.83 -25.09 -35.00
C MET A 18 28.13 -24.54 -34.38
N SER A 19 28.91 -23.60 -34.89
CA SER A 19 29.10 -22.93 -36.19
C SER A 19 30.15 -21.86 -35.89
N LEU A 20 31.36 -22.03 -36.42
CA LEU A 20 32.35 -21.07 -36.95
C LEU A 20 32.25 -19.53 -36.69
N LEU A 21 31.77 -19.07 -35.54
CA LEU A 21 31.76 -17.64 -35.16
C LEU A 21 32.44 -17.35 -33.80
N GLY A 22 33.10 -18.35 -33.21
CA GLY A 22 33.89 -18.19 -31.97
C GLY A 22 35.35 -17.76 -32.20
N SER A 23 35.79 -17.59 -33.45
CA SER A 23 37.18 -17.26 -33.80
C SER A 23 37.41 -15.78 -34.18
N ILE A 24 36.38 -14.93 -34.08
CA ILE A 24 36.45 -13.50 -34.46
C ILE A 24 36.55 -12.58 -33.22
N PHE A 25 36.10 -13.01 -32.05
CA PHE A 25 36.15 -12.21 -30.82
C PHE A 25 37.17 -12.77 -29.83
N GLY A 26 38.43 -12.80 -30.25
CA GLY A 26 39.57 -13.31 -29.48
C GLY A 26 39.46 -13.03 -27.98
N ILE A 27 39.08 -14.07 -27.24
CA ILE A 27 39.28 -14.17 -25.81
C ILE A 27 40.78 -14.34 -25.63
N GLY A 28 41.46 -13.21 -25.40
CA GLY A 28 42.79 -13.17 -24.84
C GLY A 28 42.66 -12.95 -23.35
N GLU A 29 43.19 -13.90 -22.59
CA GLU A 29 43.53 -13.74 -21.18
C GLU A 29 44.24 -12.39 -20.95
N PHE A 30 43.77 -11.61 -19.97
CA PHE A 30 44.56 -10.51 -19.43
C PHE A 30 44.53 -10.58 -17.91
N GLU A 31 45.58 -11.21 -17.36
CA GLU A 31 46.02 -10.95 -16.00
C GLU A 31 46.43 -9.46 -15.87
N GLY A 32 45.93 -8.81 -14.82
CA GLY A 32 46.53 -7.68 -14.11
C GLY A 32 47.09 -6.50 -14.92
N ALA A 33 46.29 -5.43 -15.07
CA ALA A 33 46.83 -4.08 -15.24
C ALA A 33 45.82 -3.01 -14.77
N ARG A 34 46.09 -2.36 -13.62
CA ARG A 34 45.38 -1.16 -13.12
C ARG A 34 45.74 0.12 -13.92
N ASN A 35 46.05 0.04 -15.20
CA ASN A 35 46.38 1.21 -16.03
C ASN A 35 46.27 0.88 -17.52
N THR A 36 45.13 1.17 -18.15
CA THR A 36 44.98 1.24 -19.60
C THR A 36 44.74 2.68 -20.02
N ALA A 37 45.82 3.47 -20.05
CA ALA A 37 45.79 4.69 -20.85
C ALA A 37 45.65 4.30 -22.34
N LEU A 38 44.73 4.94 -23.06
CA LEU A 38 44.51 4.69 -24.48
C LEU A 38 45.78 5.01 -25.28
N SER A 39 46.14 4.17 -26.27
CA SER A 39 47.42 4.28 -26.98
C SER A 39 47.51 5.55 -27.86
N ARG A 40 48.75 5.98 -28.16
CA ARG A 40 49.08 7.15 -29.03
C ARG A 40 48.47 7.11 -30.44
N SER A 41 47.89 6.00 -30.89
CA SER A 41 47.26 5.88 -32.23
C SER A 41 45.75 6.16 -32.24
N THR A 42 45.12 6.38 -31.09
CA THR A 42 43.67 6.61 -30.98
C THR A 42 43.35 8.09 -31.18
N SER A 43 42.40 8.42 -32.07
CA SER A 43 41.98 9.82 -32.20
C SER A 43 41.29 10.31 -30.92
N LYS A 44 41.36 11.61 -30.63
CA LYS A 44 40.74 12.19 -29.42
C LYS A 44 39.24 11.91 -29.31
N GLN A 45 38.53 11.87 -30.44
CA GLN A 45 37.10 11.55 -30.48
C GLN A 45 36.84 10.08 -30.14
N GLN A 46 37.57 9.15 -30.76
CA GLN A 46 37.45 7.72 -30.44
C GLN A 46 37.79 7.43 -28.98
N ALA A 47 38.79 8.14 -28.43
CA ALA A 47 39.15 8.01 -27.03
C ALA A 47 38.04 8.50 -26.09
N TYR A 48 37.36 9.59 -26.46
CA TYR A 48 36.19 10.09 -25.74
C TYR A 48 35.02 9.12 -25.81
N ASP A 49 34.68 8.62 -27.00
CA ASP A 49 33.53 7.73 -27.18
C ASP A 49 33.70 6.43 -26.36
N LEU A 50 34.92 5.86 -26.34
CA LEU A 50 35.25 4.71 -25.50
C LEU A 50 35.18 5.05 -24.01
N ALA A 51 35.74 6.19 -23.59
CA ALA A 51 35.67 6.63 -22.19
C ALA A 51 34.23 6.88 -21.72
N LEU A 52 33.37 7.37 -22.61
CA LEU A 52 31.96 7.59 -22.34
C LEU A 52 31.22 6.26 -22.15
N LEU A 53 31.41 5.29 -23.05
CA LEU A 53 30.77 3.97 -22.93
C LEU A 53 31.23 3.22 -21.68
N ASP A 54 32.53 3.26 -21.37
CA ASP A 54 33.08 2.66 -20.15
C ASP A 54 32.55 3.34 -18.88
N TYR A 55 32.36 4.66 -18.90
CA TYR A 55 31.76 5.37 -17.78
C TYR A 55 30.29 5.02 -17.62
N VAL A 56 29.50 5.04 -18.69
CA VAL A 56 28.06 4.75 -18.67
C VAL A 56 27.79 3.32 -18.20
N SER A 57 28.65 2.37 -18.58
CA SER A 57 28.63 0.97 -18.09
C SER A 57 29.27 0.78 -16.72
N MET A 58 29.85 1.84 -16.13
CA MET A 58 30.54 1.88 -14.83
C MET A 58 31.77 0.99 -14.74
N ASN A 59 32.43 0.75 -15.87
CA ASN A 59 33.64 -0.08 -15.98
C ASN A 59 34.92 0.69 -15.66
N SER A 60 35.02 1.98 -16.01
CA SER A 60 36.25 2.76 -15.84
C SER A 60 35.94 4.23 -15.51
N HIS A 61 36.83 4.88 -14.74
CA HIS A 61 36.73 6.33 -14.51
C HIS A 61 37.37 7.10 -15.70
N PRO A 62 36.64 8.04 -16.35
CA PRO A 62 37.16 8.81 -17.49
C PRO A 62 38.49 9.52 -17.24
N LYS A 63 38.75 9.94 -15.99
CA LYS A 63 39.99 10.64 -15.62
C LYS A 63 41.26 9.84 -15.93
N PHE A 64 41.21 8.51 -15.86
CA PHE A 64 42.34 7.64 -16.19
C PHE A 64 42.43 7.39 -17.70
N MET A 65 41.29 7.14 -18.34
CA MET A 65 41.18 6.89 -19.78
C MET A 65 41.65 8.08 -20.62
N LEU A 66 41.26 9.29 -20.21
CA LEU A 66 41.51 10.53 -20.94
C LEU A 66 42.73 11.31 -20.44
N GLN A 67 43.48 10.79 -19.46
CA GLN A 67 44.60 11.51 -18.87
C GLN A 67 45.64 11.95 -19.91
N GLN A 68 46.06 11.03 -20.78
CA GLN A 68 47.03 11.31 -21.84
C GLN A 68 46.45 12.21 -22.93
N VAL A 69 45.20 11.97 -23.32
CA VAL A 69 44.51 12.77 -24.36
C VAL A 69 44.39 14.23 -23.94
N ILE A 70 44.00 14.49 -22.69
CA ILE A 70 43.89 15.85 -22.15
C ILE A 70 45.27 16.49 -21.94
N ALA A 71 46.31 15.71 -21.64
CA ALA A 71 47.68 16.22 -21.54
C ALA A 71 48.25 16.63 -22.91
N ASP A 72 47.95 15.85 -23.96
CA ASP A 72 48.42 16.09 -25.33
C ASP A 72 47.60 17.17 -26.05
N ASP A 73 46.30 17.30 -25.75
CA ASP A 73 45.37 18.29 -26.33
C ASP A 73 44.54 18.98 -25.21
N ALA A 74 45.19 19.89 -24.47
CA ALA A 74 44.58 20.63 -23.37
C ALA A 74 43.26 21.36 -23.73
N PRO A 75 43.07 21.89 -24.96
CA PRO A 75 41.81 22.47 -25.43
C PRO A 75 40.64 21.52 -25.69
N PHE A 76 40.72 20.24 -25.35
CA PHE A 76 39.64 19.28 -25.59
C PHE A 76 38.46 19.42 -24.62
N LEU A 77 37.52 20.33 -24.94
CA LEU A 77 36.40 20.74 -24.08
C LEU A 77 35.58 19.57 -23.52
N MET A 78 35.03 18.71 -24.38
CA MET A 78 34.16 17.62 -23.93
C MET A 78 34.92 16.58 -23.11
N GLY A 79 36.23 16.41 -23.31
CA GLY A 79 37.07 15.60 -22.43
C GLY A 79 37.09 16.12 -20.99
N HIS A 80 37.19 17.43 -20.78
CA HIS A 80 37.10 18.03 -19.44
C HIS A 80 35.69 17.92 -18.86
N VAL A 81 34.65 18.06 -19.68
CA VAL A 81 33.26 17.91 -19.24
C VAL A 81 32.99 16.49 -18.74
N LEU A 82 33.33 15.46 -19.52
CA LEU A 82 33.10 14.06 -19.14
C LEU A 82 33.88 13.70 -17.86
N VAL A 83 35.14 14.13 -17.76
CA VAL A 83 35.94 13.93 -16.55
C VAL A 83 35.30 14.65 -15.36
N GLY A 84 34.97 15.93 -15.48
CA GLY A 84 34.35 16.72 -14.41
C GLY A 84 33.00 16.15 -13.96
N ALA A 85 32.11 15.80 -14.90
CA ALA A 85 30.81 15.21 -14.60
C ALA A 85 30.95 13.86 -13.88
N SER A 86 31.87 13.00 -14.34
CA SER A 86 32.15 11.72 -13.67
C SER A 86 32.73 11.91 -12.27
N GLN A 87 33.54 12.95 -12.05
CA GLN A 87 34.11 13.27 -10.75
C GLN A 87 33.07 13.83 -9.77
N CYS A 88 32.03 14.53 -10.26
CA CYS A 88 30.89 14.93 -9.44
C CYS A 88 29.99 13.75 -9.07
N LEU A 89 29.63 12.91 -10.05
CA LEU A 89 28.56 11.92 -9.90
C LEU A 89 29.07 10.53 -9.47
N ALA A 90 30.33 10.20 -9.72
CA ALA A 90 30.92 8.92 -9.35
C ALA A 90 32.43 9.07 -8.99
N PRO A 91 32.76 9.86 -7.95
CA PRO A 91 34.14 10.03 -7.50
C PRO A 91 34.72 8.73 -6.94
N LEU A 92 36.00 8.46 -7.24
CA LEU A 92 36.73 7.32 -6.64
C LEU A 92 37.30 7.71 -5.27
N MET A 93 37.82 8.94 -5.19
CA MET A 93 38.40 9.54 -3.98
C MET A 93 37.76 10.90 -3.73
N HIS A 94 37.80 11.42 -2.50
CA HIS A 94 37.23 12.73 -2.20
C HIS A 94 37.86 13.86 -3.04
N GLN A 95 39.17 13.76 -3.33
CA GLN A 95 39.88 14.72 -4.17
C GLN A 95 39.26 14.86 -5.57
N ASP A 96 38.64 13.81 -6.11
CA ASP A 96 38.00 13.88 -7.42
C ASP A 96 36.88 14.92 -7.44
N ALA A 97 36.05 14.96 -6.40
CA ALA A 97 34.97 15.93 -6.28
C ALA A 97 35.49 17.37 -6.21
N LEU A 98 36.66 17.59 -5.59
CA LEU A 98 37.33 18.89 -5.57
C LEU A 98 37.92 19.25 -6.94
N ASP A 99 38.52 18.27 -7.62
CA ASP A 99 39.12 18.44 -8.94
C ASP A 99 38.07 18.78 -10.02
N ALA A 100 36.81 18.40 -9.83
CA ALA A 100 35.72 18.75 -10.72
C ALA A 100 35.55 20.27 -10.89
N ALA A 101 35.81 21.07 -9.84
CA ALA A 101 35.80 22.53 -9.92
C ALA A 101 36.93 23.07 -10.82
N SER A 102 38.10 22.44 -10.76
CA SER A 102 39.22 22.78 -11.65
C SER A 102 38.88 22.42 -13.11
N ARG A 103 38.20 21.29 -13.34
CA ARG A 103 37.72 20.89 -14.68
C ARG A 103 36.70 21.86 -15.24
N LEU A 104 35.75 22.31 -14.41
CA LEU A 104 34.78 23.33 -14.77
C LEU A 104 35.47 24.64 -15.17
N GLN A 105 36.45 25.13 -14.41
CA GLN A 105 37.17 26.36 -14.75
C GLN A 105 37.83 26.29 -16.13
N VAL A 106 38.46 25.16 -16.46
CA VAL A 106 39.06 24.94 -17.78
C VAL A 106 37.99 24.87 -18.87
N ALA A 107 36.92 24.11 -18.65
CA ALA A 107 35.83 23.96 -19.61
C ALA A 107 35.13 25.29 -19.91
N THR A 108 34.86 26.10 -18.89
CA THR A 108 34.27 27.44 -19.03
C THR A 108 35.16 28.38 -19.84
N LYS A 109 36.47 28.35 -19.59
CA LYS A 109 37.44 29.15 -20.36
C LYS A 109 37.45 28.73 -21.83
N LEU A 110 37.54 27.42 -22.11
CA LEU A 110 37.53 26.90 -23.48
C LEU A 110 36.22 27.21 -24.22
N ALA A 111 35.09 27.18 -23.53
CA ALA A 111 33.79 27.53 -24.11
C ALA A 111 33.65 29.02 -24.46
N GLN A 112 34.40 29.89 -23.77
CA GLN A 112 34.44 31.33 -24.06
C GLN A 112 35.44 31.68 -25.18
N GLU A 113 36.55 30.94 -25.28
CA GLU A 113 37.66 31.23 -26.21
C GLU A 113 37.54 30.50 -27.56
N GLY A 114 36.82 29.37 -27.62
CA GLY A 114 36.74 28.50 -28.80
C GLY A 114 35.42 28.57 -29.58
N GLU A 115 35.45 28.08 -30.83
CA GLU A 115 34.24 27.76 -31.60
C GLU A 115 33.54 26.55 -30.96
N THR A 116 32.45 26.79 -30.23
CA THR A 116 31.69 25.74 -29.51
C THR A 116 30.24 25.68 -29.98
N THR A 117 29.74 24.45 -30.08
CA THR A 117 28.34 24.17 -30.40
C THR A 117 27.41 24.52 -29.24
N THR A 118 26.11 24.68 -29.53
CA THR A 118 25.10 24.92 -28.49
C THR A 118 25.05 23.79 -27.47
N SER A 119 25.19 22.54 -27.91
CA SER A 119 25.20 21.37 -27.01
C SER A 119 26.40 21.40 -26.05
N GLU A 120 27.60 21.66 -26.55
CA GLU A 120 28.80 21.77 -25.71
C GLU A 120 28.68 22.86 -24.65
N LYS A 121 28.09 24.03 -24.99
CA LYS A 121 27.83 25.10 -24.02
C LYS A 121 26.82 24.68 -22.96
N MET A 122 25.77 23.94 -23.32
CA MET A 122 24.80 23.43 -22.36
C MET A 122 25.41 22.38 -21.43
N HIS A 123 26.31 21.52 -21.93
CA HIS A 123 27.07 20.58 -21.11
C HIS A 123 27.97 21.27 -20.09
N VAL A 124 28.64 22.37 -20.47
CA VAL A 124 29.41 23.21 -19.53
C VAL A 124 28.51 23.86 -18.48
N LEU A 125 27.33 24.36 -18.88
CA LEU A 125 26.35 24.93 -17.96
C LEU A 125 25.82 23.88 -16.96
N ALA A 126 25.55 22.66 -17.42
CA ALA A 126 25.12 21.57 -16.55
C ALA A 126 26.22 21.16 -15.56
N LEU A 127 27.48 21.12 -16.00
CA LEU A 127 28.63 20.89 -15.12
C LEU A 127 28.79 22.00 -14.08
N ASP A 128 28.60 23.27 -14.48
CA ASP A 128 28.61 24.40 -13.55
C ASP A 128 27.55 24.23 -12.45
N ALA A 129 26.33 23.91 -12.84
CA ALA A 129 25.25 23.64 -11.91
C ALA A 129 25.58 22.45 -10.98
N MET A 130 26.15 21.35 -11.49
CA MET A 130 26.55 20.20 -10.67
C MET A 130 27.64 20.53 -9.64
N VAL A 131 28.72 21.21 -10.04
CA VAL A 131 29.84 21.57 -9.15
C VAL A 131 29.38 22.46 -8.00
N HIS A 132 28.38 23.31 -8.24
CA HIS A 132 27.83 24.22 -7.25
C HIS A 132 26.61 23.66 -6.50
N GLY A 133 26.29 22.37 -6.66
CA GLY A 133 25.19 21.70 -5.95
C GLY A 133 23.79 22.07 -6.46
N ARG A 134 23.66 22.74 -7.60
CA ARG A 134 22.38 23.12 -8.23
C ARG A 134 21.83 21.97 -9.08
N HIS A 135 21.60 20.83 -8.46
CA HIS A 135 21.27 19.57 -9.15
C HIS A 135 19.96 19.63 -9.97
N HIS A 136 18.92 20.31 -9.48
CA HIS A 136 17.67 20.49 -10.26
C HIS A 136 17.89 21.29 -11.55
N GLU A 137 18.73 22.31 -11.50
CA GLU A 137 19.10 23.11 -12.67
C GLU A 137 19.89 22.24 -13.66
N ALA A 138 20.88 21.47 -13.18
CA ALA A 138 21.64 20.55 -14.02
C ALA A 138 20.73 19.51 -14.71
N ALA A 139 19.78 18.92 -13.99
CA ALA A 139 18.81 17.98 -14.55
C ALA A 139 17.96 18.62 -15.65
N TRP A 140 17.50 19.86 -15.44
CA TRP A 140 16.71 20.60 -16.43
C TRP A 140 17.53 20.91 -17.70
N VAL A 141 18.79 21.31 -17.56
CA VAL A 141 19.70 21.53 -18.70
C VAL A 141 19.93 20.24 -19.48
N TYR A 142 20.17 19.11 -18.80
CA TYR A 142 20.33 17.82 -19.47
C TYR A 142 19.04 17.33 -20.15
N GLU A 143 17.87 17.51 -19.53
CA GLU A 143 16.58 17.22 -20.19
C GLU A 143 16.38 18.09 -21.44
N THR A 144 16.87 19.34 -21.44
CA THR A 144 16.83 20.23 -22.61
C THR A 144 17.77 19.74 -23.73
N ILE A 145 18.98 19.29 -23.39
CA ILE A 145 19.88 18.62 -24.34
C ILE A 145 19.18 17.41 -24.96
N LEU A 146 18.58 16.55 -24.14
CA LEU A 146 17.92 15.31 -24.56
C LEU A 146 16.62 15.53 -25.37
N GLN A 147 16.03 16.72 -25.31
CA GLN A 147 14.94 17.11 -26.20
C GLN A 147 15.42 17.43 -27.61
N GLN A 148 16.65 17.96 -27.74
CA GLN A 148 17.26 18.32 -29.02
C GLN A 148 17.99 17.13 -29.65
N ASP A 149 18.72 16.38 -28.83
CA ASP A 149 19.44 15.17 -29.23
C ASP A 149 19.14 14.03 -28.25
N HIS A 150 18.24 13.15 -28.64
CA HIS A 150 17.86 11.98 -27.83
C HIS A 150 18.98 10.93 -27.72
N SER A 151 20.04 11.05 -28.54
CA SER A 151 21.16 10.11 -28.61
C SER A 151 22.36 10.53 -27.75
N ASP A 152 22.31 11.71 -27.12
CA ASP A 152 23.38 12.19 -26.23
C ASP A 152 23.46 11.34 -24.94
N LEU A 153 24.34 10.34 -24.99
CA LEU A 153 24.48 9.33 -23.95
C LEU A 153 25.06 9.92 -22.64
N LEU A 154 25.90 10.96 -22.71
CA LEU A 154 26.41 11.64 -21.53
C LEU A 154 25.30 12.39 -20.81
N ALA A 155 24.51 13.17 -21.56
CA ALA A 155 23.37 13.90 -21.00
C ALA A 155 22.36 12.94 -20.36
N LEU A 156 22.08 11.80 -21.01
CA LEU A 156 21.17 10.79 -20.50
C LEU A 156 21.67 10.20 -19.19
N ARG A 157 22.95 9.78 -19.14
CA ARG A 157 23.56 9.19 -17.95
C ARG A 157 23.60 10.17 -16.78
N CYS A 158 24.05 11.41 -17.03
CA CYS A 158 24.13 12.43 -15.99
C CYS A 158 22.74 12.81 -15.45
N CYS A 159 21.75 13.00 -16.34
CA CYS A 159 20.38 13.27 -15.93
C CYS A 159 19.80 12.15 -15.06
N TYR A 160 20.00 10.90 -15.48
CA TYR A 160 19.60 9.72 -14.72
C TYR A 160 20.25 9.66 -13.33
N ASP A 161 21.57 9.85 -13.25
CA ASP A 161 22.30 9.83 -11.97
C ASP A 161 21.88 11.00 -11.05
N ILE A 162 21.60 12.19 -11.61
CA ILE A 162 21.09 13.33 -10.83
C ILE A 162 19.72 13.00 -10.24
N TYR A 163 18.79 12.42 -11.01
CA TYR A 163 17.49 12.02 -10.46
C TYR A 163 17.64 10.94 -9.38
N ARG A 164 18.61 10.02 -9.53
CA ARG A 164 18.97 9.07 -8.47
C ARG A 164 19.47 9.78 -7.21
N PHE A 165 20.36 10.76 -7.35
CA PHE A 165 20.88 11.56 -6.23
C PHE A 165 19.82 12.41 -5.53
N LEU A 166 18.79 12.84 -6.25
CA LEU A 166 17.68 13.64 -5.71
C LEU A 166 16.56 12.78 -5.10
N GLY A 167 16.63 11.45 -5.20
CA GLY A 167 15.55 10.54 -4.79
C GLY A 167 14.31 10.59 -5.72
N ASP A 168 14.40 11.24 -6.88
CA ASP A 168 13.28 11.36 -7.83
C ASP A 168 13.19 10.12 -8.73
N HIS A 169 12.76 9.01 -8.15
CA HIS A 169 12.63 7.73 -8.85
C HIS A 169 11.66 7.77 -10.03
N LYS A 170 10.66 8.66 -9.98
CA LYS A 170 9.69 8.85 -11.08
C LYS A 170 10.38 9.40 -12.31
N ASN A 171 11.12 10.50 -12.17
CA ASN A 171 11.83 11.08 -13.31
C ASN A 171 13.06 10.28 -13.73
N MET A 172 13.71 9.56 -12.80
CA MET A 172 14.78 8.61 -13.12
C MET A 172 14.32 7.52 -14.10
N LEU A 173 13.15 6.89 -13.86
CA LEU A 173 12.62 5.89 -14.79
C LEU A 173 12.00 6.54 -16.04
N ALA A 174 11.30 7.66 -15.88
CA ALA A 174 10.61 8.33 -16.97
C ALA A 174 11.61 8.90 -17.99
N THR A 175 12.79 9.38 -17.56
CA THR A 175 13.77 9.94 -18.48
C THR A 175 14.27 8.90 -19.47
N VAL A 176 14.55 7.67 -19.03
CA VAL A 176 14.94 6.56 -19.91
C VAL A 176 13.76 6.11 -20.78
N THR A 177 12.59 5.94 -20.17
CA THR A 177 11.39 5.41 -20.84
C THR A 177 10.93 6.30 -22.01
N ARG A 178 11.04 7.63 -21.87
CA ARG A 178 10.70 8.58 -22.95
C ARG A 178 11.60 8.45 -24.18
N ARG A 179 12.86 8.01 -24.01
CA ARG A 179 13.87 8.01 -25.08
C ARG A 179 14.07 6.65 -25.70
N LEU A 180 13.85 5.57 -24.96
CA LEU A 180 14.03 4.20 -25.45
C LEU A 180 13.38 3.92 -26.82
N PRO A 181 12.17 4.44 -27.16
CA PRO A 181 11.57 4.25 -28.49
C PRO A 181 12.35 4.86 -29.65
N SER A 182 13.19 5.87 -29.39
CA SER A 182 14.01 6.55 -30.40
C SER A 182 15.36 5.87 -30.63
N TRP A 183 15.67 4.80 -29.89
CA TRP A 183 16.92 4.05 -30.00
C TRP A 183 16.67 2.68 -30.66
N SER A 184 17.49 2.35 -31.64
CA SER A 184 17.54 1.05 -32.29
C SER A 184 18.41 0.08 -31.47
N PRO A 185 18.10 -1.24 -31.48
CA PRO A 185 19.00 -2.25 -30.90
C PRO A 185 20.42 -2.28 -31.47
N ASN A 186 20.63 -1.67 -32.65
CA ASN A 186 21.96 -1.55 -33.28
C ASN A 186 22.71 -0.28 -32.86
N ASP A 187 22.07 0.64 -32.12
CA ASP A 187 22.69 1.89 -31.72
C ASP A 187 23.66 1.66 -30.57
N THR A 188 24.84 2.28 -30.68
CA THR A 188 25.89 2.23 -29.65
C THR A 188 25.39 2.90 -28.37
N GLY A 189 25.02 2.09 -27.38
CA GLY A 189 24.49 2.54 -26.09
C GLY A 189 23.10 2.02 -25.73
N TYR A 190 22.39 1.38 -26.66
CA TYR A 190 21.05 0.84 -26.41
C TYR A 190 20.99 -0.14 -25.22
N SER A 191 21.99 -1.01 -25.07
CA SER A 191 22.09 -1.92 -23.93
C SER A 191 22.19 -1.18 -22.59
N HIS A 192 22.91 -0.04 -22.54
CA HIS A 192 23.01 0.76 -21.32
C HIS A 192 21.68 1.40 -20.92
N LEU A 193 20.86 1.80 -21.90
CA LEU A 193 19.49 2.28 -21.62
C LEU A 193 18.63 1.18 -21.02
N LEU A 194 18.73 -0.06 -21.52
CA LEU A 194 18.04 -1.20 -20.92
C LEU A 194 18.53 -1.48 -19.49
N GLY A 195 19.83 -1.35 -19.23
CA GLY A 195 20.39 -1.45 -17.88
C GLY A 195 19.85 -0.39 -16.93
N MET A 196 19.82 0.88 -17.36
CA MET A 196 19.23 1.98 -16.57
C MET A 196 17.73 1.79 -16.34
N GLN A 197 16.99 1.29 -17.35
CA GLN A 197 15.58 0.95 -17.22
C GLN A 197 15.36 -0.20 -16.25
N ALA A 198 16.20 -1.24 -16.28
CA ALA A 198 16.13 -2.38 -15.37
C ALA A 198 16.23 -1.91 -13.91
N TYR A 199 17.20 -1.05 -13.60
CA TYR A 199 17.32 -0.48 -12.26
C TYR A 199 16.12 0.40 -11.89
N GLY A 200 15.64 1.23 -12.81
CA GLY A 200 14.43 2.03 -12.57
C GLY A 200 13.19 1.16 -12.27
N MET A 201 13.06 -0.01 -12.90
CA MET A 201 12.01 -0.99 -12.59
C MET A 201 12.20 -1.62 -11.21
N GLN A 202 13.45 -1.91 -10.82
CA GLN A 202 13.77 -2.43 -9.48
C GLN A 202 13.43 -1.40 -8.39
N ALA A 203 13.83 -0.13 -8.57
CA ALA A 203 13.51 0.95 -7.64
C ALA A 203 11.99 1.21 -7.54
N ALA A 204 11.24 0.94 -8.60
CA ALA A 204 9.77 0.99 -8.61
C ALA A 204 9.09 -0.28 -8.04
N GLY A 205 9.85 -1.23 -7.49
CA GLY A 205 9.35 -2.49 -6.91
C GLY A 205 8.93 -3.55 -7.93
N ARG A 206 9.19 -3.35 -9.23
CA ARG A 206 8.81 -4.27 -10.32
C ARG A 206 9.93 -5.28 -10.59
N LEU A 207 10.20 -6.14 -9.60
CA LEU A 207 11.38 -7.02 -9.58
C LEU A 207 11.48 -7.96 -10.78
N ASP A 208 10.37 -8.58 -11.23
CA ASP A 208 10.39 -9.53 -12.36
C ASP A 208 10.76 -8.83 -13.68
N ALA A 209 10.24 -7.61 -13.89
CA ALA A 209 10.57 -6.81 -15.07
C ALA A 209 12.02 -6.33 -15.03
N ALA A 210 12.51 -5.98 -13.83
CA ALA A 210 13.89 -5.59 -13.62
C ALA A 210 14.86 -6.75 -13.90
N GLU A 211 14.56 -7.94 -13.40
CA GLU A 211 15.34 -9.16 -13.63
C GLU A 211 15.46 -9.46 -15.12
N ALA A 212 14.32 -9.55 -15.83
CA ALA A 212 14.30 -9.87 -17.25
C ALA A 212 15.06 -8.84 -18.10
N LEU A 213 14.95 -7.54 -17.77
CA LEU A 213 15.70 -6.48 -18.47
C LEU A 213 17.20 -6.52 -18.13
N ALA A 214 17.57 -6.79 -16.89
CA ALA A 214 18.97 -6.92 -16.48
C ALA A 214 19.62 -8.14 -17.15
N GLU A 215 18.98 -9.30 -17.16
CA GLU A 215 19.46 -10.50 -17.87
C GLU A 215 19.62 -10.24 -19.37
N LYS A 216 18.61 -9.60 -19.99
CA LYS A 216 18.69 -9.20 -21.40
C LYS A 216 19.87 -8.27 -21.64
N THR A 217 20.07 -7.28 -20.77
CA THR A 217 21.19 -6.35 -20.88
C THR A 217 22.53 -7.06 -20.78
N LEU A 218 22.70 -7.95 -19.79
CA LEU A 218 23.91 -8.76 -19.61
C LEU A 218 24.15 -9.71 -20.78
N SER A 219 23.09 -10.24 -21.41
CA SER A 219 23.23 -11.08 -22.61
C SER A 219 23.70 -10.30 -23.84
N MET A 220 23.36 -9.00 -23.93
CA MET A 220 23.80 -8.10 -24.99
C MET A 220 25.19 -7.53 -24.71
N ASN A 221 25.46 -7.21 -23.46
CA ASN A 221 26.70 -6.63 -22.98
C ASN A 221 27.06 -7.26 -21.63
N GLY A 222 27.88 -8.32 -21.67
CA GLY A 222 28.31 -9.04 -20.47
C GLY A 222 29.14 -8.22 -19.48
N ASN A 223 29.61 -7.04 -19.90
CA ASN A 223 30.39 -6.11 -19.08
C ASN A 223 29.53 -4.95 -18.53
N ASP A 224 28.20 -4.98 -18.65
CA ASP A 224 27.36 -3.91 -18.09
C ASP A 224 27.19 -4.08 -16.56
N ARG A 225 27.95 -3.31 -15.80
CA ARG A 225 27.92 -3.40 -14.33
C ARG A 225 26.69 -2.79 -13.71
N TRP A 226 26.03 -1.87 -14.40
CA TRP A 226 24.78 -1.31 -13.92
C TRP A 226 23.67 -2.36 -13.96
N ALA A 227 23.65 -3.20 -15.01
CA ALA A 227 22.76 -4.35 -15.09
C ALA A 227 23.11 -5.42 -14.05
N LEU A 228 24.40 -5.72 -13.84
CA LEU A 228 24.85 -6.62 -12.77
C LEU A 228 24.41 -6.12 -11.38
N HIS A 229 24.65 -4.84 -11.10
CA HIS A 229 24.22 -4.16 -9.89
C HIS A 229 22.70 -4.27 -9.66
N THR A 230 21.92 -4.08 -10.72
CA THR A 230 20.46 -4.26 -10.69
C THR A 230 20.08 -5.68 -10.29
N MET A 231 20.75 -6.70 -10.85
CA MET A 231 20.49 -8.09 -10.52
C MET A 231 20.78 -8.39 -9.05
N LEU A 232 21.87 -7.86 -8.49
CA LEU A 232 22.15 -8.01 -7.06
C LEU A 232 21.03 -7.38 -6.21
N HIS A 233 20.58 -6.18 -6.53
CA HIS A 233 19.45 -5.59 -5.81
C HIS A 233 18.14 -6.38 -5.94
N VAL A 234 17.85 -7.00 -7.09
CA VAL A 234 16.69 -7.88 -7.25
C VAL A 234 16.82 -9.12 -6.35
N LEU A 235 18.00 -9.75 -6.31
CA LEU A 235 18.26 -10.91 -5.48
C LEU A 235 18.25 -10.59 -3.98
N GLU A 236 18.71 -9.40 -3.60
CA GLU A 236 18.60 -8.84 -2.25
C GLU A 236 17.14 -8.64 -1.86
N ALA A 237 16.36 -7.95 -2.70
CA ALA A 237 14.94 -7.67 -2.44
C ALA A 237 14.08 -8.94 -2.31
N ARG A 238 14.51 -10.04 -2.94
CA ARG A 238 13.87 -11.36 -2.83
C ARG A 238 14.29 -12.17 -1.61
N GLY A 239 15.25 -11.70 -0.81
CA GLY A 239 15.69 -12.34 0.43
C GLY A 239 16.43 -13.67 0.22
N ASN A 240 17.05 -13.90 -0.94
CA ASN A 240 17.79 -15.14 -1.23
C ASN A 240 19.31 -14.92 -1.19
N ALA A 241 19.85 -14.79 0.02
CA ALA A 241 21.25 -14.47 0.25
C ALA A 241 22.24 -15.50 -0.35
N ASN A 242 21.89 -16.80 -0.34
CA ASN A 242 22.73 -17.83 -0.96
C ASN A 242 22.85 -17.65 -2.48
N HIS A 243 21.73 -17.38 -3.15
CA HIS A 243 21.75 -17.15 -4.59
C HIS A 243 22.49 -15.85 -4.93
N GLY A 244 22.21 -14.76 -4.21
CA GLY A 244 22.91 -13.48 -4.37
C GLY A 244 24.42 -13.59 -4.19
N ALA A 245 24.88 -14.27 -3.13
CA ALA A 245 26.30 -14.52 -2.88
C ALA A 245 26.98 -15.34 -3.98
N SER A 246 26.31 -16.41 -4.45
CA SER A 246 26.82 -17.25 -5.54
C SER A 246 26.90 -16.47 -6.85
N TYR A 247 25.89 -15.65 -7.14
CA TYR A 247 25.82 -14.82 -8.33
C TYR A 247 26.93 -13.75 -8.33
N ALA A 248 27.10 -13.02 -7.23
CA ALA A 248 28.20 -12.07 -7.07
C ALA A 248 29.57 -12.75 -7.26
N ASN A 249 29.77 -13.93 -6.68
CA ASN A 249 31.02 -14.69 -6.86
C ASN A 249 31.26 -15.12 -8.31
N GLN A 250 30.22 -15.57 -9.02
CA GLN A 250 30.30 -15.97 -10.42
C GLN A 250 30.77 -14.82 -11.31
N PHE A 251 30.30 -13.60 -11.04
CA PHE A 251 30.62 -12.41 -11.82
C PHE A 251 31.77 -11.57 -11.27
N LYS A 252 32.45 -12.02 -10.20
CA LYS A 252 33.55 -11.29 -9.55
C LYS A 252 34.60 -10.81 -10.54
N ALA A 253 35.07 -11.69 -11.43
CA ALA A 253 36.08 -11.33 -12.43
C ALA A 253 35.64 -10.20 -13.37
N GLY A 254 34.34 -10.02 -13.57
CA GLY A 254 33.78 -8.97 -14.42
C GLY A 254 33.72 -7.59 -13.76
N PHE A 255 33.60 -7.50 -12.43
CA PHE A 255 33.52 -6.22 -11.73
C PHE A 255 34.77 -5.78 -10.95
N ASP A 256 35.74 -6.68 -10.75
CA ASP A 256 36.98 -6.45 -9.99
C ASP A 256 38.09 -5.80 -10.84
N ASN A 257 37.90 -4.54 -11.29
CA ASN A 257 38.82 -3.88 -12.24
C ASN A 257 39.23 -2.41 -11.93
N GLY A 258 38.76 -1.79 -10.84
CA GLY A 258 38.97 -0.37 -10.52
C GLY A 258 37.86 0.60 -10.92
N GLY A 259 36.71 0.11 -11.40
CA GLY A 259 35.62 0.92 -11.95
C GLY A 259 34.71 1.60 -10.90
N PRO A 260 33.90 2.60 -11.29
CA PRO A 260 33.08 3.40 -10.36
C PRO A 260 32.16 2.62 -9.41
N LEU A 261 31.62 1.48 -9.84
CA LEU A 261 30.72 0.66 -9.03
C LEU A 261 31.40 -0.47 -8.25
N GLU A 262 32.71 -0.70 -8.42
CA GLU A 262 33.38 -1.87 -7.84
C GLU A 262 33.16 -1.95 -6.32
N ARG A 263 33.44 -0.86 -5.60
CA ARG A 263 33.32 -0.81 -4.14
C ARG A 263 31.88 -1.06 -3.69
N HIS A 264 30.90 -0.52 -4.43
CA HIS A 264 29.48 -0.71 -4.15
C HIS A 264 29.01 -2.15 -4.43
N LEU A 265 29.53 -2.80 -5.47
CA LEU A 265 29.22 -4.21 -5.76
C LEU A 265 29.79 -5.15 -4.69
N TYR A 266 30.98 -4.85 -4.16
CA TYR A 266 31.50 -5.55 -2.99
C TYR A 266 30.68 -5.28 -1.72
N PHE A 267 30.16 -4.06 -1.54
CA PHE A 267 29.19 -3.74 -0.48
C PHE A 267 27.92 -4.59 -0.60
N GLN A 268 27.32 -4.67 -1.79
CA GLN A 268 26.14 -5.52 -2.04
C GLN A 268 26.44 -6.99 -1.75
N TRP A 269 27.60 -7.48 -2.16
CA TRP A 269 28.02 -8.84 -1.86
C TRP A 269 28.19 -9.07 -0.35
N ALA A 270 28.74 -8.08 0.36
CA ALA A 270 28.88 -8.13 1.82
C ALA A 270 27.54 -8.19 2.54
N LEU A 271 26.45 -7.61 2.00
CA LEU A 271 25.10 -7.75 2.56
C LEU A 271 24.62 -9.21 2.55
N TYR A 272 24.90 -9.97 1.49
CA TYR A 272 24.59 -11.41 1.51
C TYR A 272 25.47 -12.19 2.48
N MET A 273 26.75 -11.83 2.60
CA MET A 273 27.63 -12.46 3.59
C MET A 273 27.15 -12.18 5.02
N LEU A 274 26.57 -10.99 5.26
CA LEU A 274 25.98 -10.61 6.54
C LEU A 274 24.76 -11.49 6.85
N ASP A 275 23.83 -11.66 5.91
CA ASP A 275 22.65 -12.53 6.07
C ASP A 275 23.03 -14.00 6.31
N LEU A 276 24.17 -14.44 5.77
CA LEU A 276 24.73 -15.78 5.98
C LEU A 276 25.61 -15.89 7.24
N GLY A 277 25.84 -14.80 7.97
CA GLY A 277 26.66 -14.77 9.19
C GLY A 277 28.18 -14.92 8.97
N HIS A 278 28.68 -14.66 7.76
CA HIS A 278 30.09 -14.80 7.39
C HIS A 278 30.92 -13.52 7.62
N TYR A 279 31.01 -13.06 8.88
CA TYR A 279 31.67 -11.78 9.21
C TYR A 279 33.15 -11.70 8.83
N ASP A 280 33.93 -12.78 8.99
CA ASP A 280 35.35 -12.81 8.60
C ASP A 280 35.56 -12.44 7.12
N ARG A 281 34.60 -12.80 6.25
CA ARG A 281 34.65 -12.45 4.83
C ARG A 281 34.33 -10.98 4.61
N ILE A 282 33.42 -10.42 5.39
CA ILE A 282 33.07 -8.99 5.31
C ILE A 282 34.25 -8.14 5.75
N ASP A 283 34.93 -8.52 6.85
CA ASP A 283 36.15 -7.83 7.30
C ASP A 283 37.21 -7.82 6.20
N LYS A 284 37.41 -8.96 5.52
CA LYS A 284 38.36 -9.03 4.42
C LYS A 284 37.95 -8.19 3.21
N MET A 285 36.65 -8.16 2.88
CA MET A 285 36.11 -7.30 1.83
C MET A 285 36.29 -5.82 2.17
N LEU A 286 36.09 -5.41 3.42
CA LEU A 286 36.32 -4.04 3.87
C LEU A 286 37.79 -3.63 3.72
N GLU A 287 38.70 -4.48 4.21
CA GLU A 287 40.16 -4.24 4.17
C GLU A 287 40.72 -4.20 2.75
N VAL A 288 40.23 -5.06 1.85
CA VAL A 288 40.85 -5.24 0.52
C VAL A 288 40.10 -4.50 -0.58
N ASN A 289 38.77 -4.43 -0.50
CA ASN A 289 37.94 -4.06 -1.64
C ASN A 289 37.16 -2.76 -1.44
N ILE A 290 36.58 -2.52 -0.25
CA ILE A 290 35.68 -1.38 -0.03
C ILE A 290 36.46 -0.13 0.43
N ILE A 291 37.22 -0.23 1.53
CA ILE A 291 38.03 0.87 2.08
C ILE A 291 39.50 0.46 2.22
N PRO A 292 40.17 0.10 1.10
CA PRO A 292 41.56 -0.34 1.14
C PRO A 292 42.49 0.75 1.65
N TYR A 293 43.45 0.37 2.51
CA TYR A 293 44.44 1.28 3.07
C TYR A 293 45.15 2.11 1.98
N GLN A 294 45.22 3.42 2.19
CA GLN A 294 45.87 4.37 1.30
C GLN A 294 47.21 4.84 1.89
N PRO A 295 48.37 4.53 1.26
CA PRO A 295 49.69 4.91 1.78
C PRO A 295 49.91 6.42 1.91
N ASP A 296 49.23 7.22 1.10
CA ASP A 296 49.30 8.68 1.07
C ASP A 296 48.28 9.35 2.02
N GLY A 297 47.45 8.54 2.71
CA GLY A 297 46.38 9.03 3.58
C GLY A 297 45.25 9.72 2.84
N ALA A 298 45.13 9.55 1.52
CA ALA A 298 44.09 10.19 0.74
C ALA A 298 42.69 9.66 1.14
N PRO A 299 41.73 10.56 1.47
CA PRO A 299 40.40 10.13 1.88
C PRO A 299 39.60 9.49 0.74
N HIS A 300 38.89 8.41 1.07
CA HIS A 300 37.95 7.77 0.16
C HIS A 300 36.79 8.71 -0.21
N ALA A 301 36.13 8.44 -1.34
CA ALA A 301 34.95 9.18 -1.74
C ALA A 301 33.77 8.97 -0.78
N VAL A 302 32.92 9.99 -0.67
CA VAL A 302 31.74 10.00 0.21
C VAL A 302 30.85 8.76 0.01
N PRO A 303 30.48 8.34 -1.22
CA PRO A 303 29.65 7.14 -1.40
C PRO A 303 30.29 5.86 -0.86
N THR A 304 31.61 5.70 -1.00
CA THR A 304 32.34 4.56 -0.43
C THR A 304 32.29 4.58 1.10
N LEU A 305 32.45 5.76 1.70
CA LEU A 305 32.35 5.91 3.15
C LEU A 305 30.93 5.63 3.65
N CYS A 306 29.90 6.03 2.90
CA CYS A 306 28.51 5.67 3.20
C CYS A 306 28.32 4.14 3.20
N ASP A 307 28.80 3.43 2.18
CA ASP A 307 28.72 1.97 2.09
C ASP A 307 29.45 1.26 3.25
N ALA A 308 30.67 1.71 3.56
CA ALA A 308 31.46 1.14 4.66
C ALA A 308 30.85 1.44 6.03
N THR A 309 30.32 2.65 6.25
CA THR A 309 29.56 3.01 7.46
C THR A 309 28.31 2.16 7.60
N GLN A 310 27.62 1.88 6.49
CA GLN A 310 26.46 0.99 6.46
C GLN A 310 26.78 -0.45 6.88
N LEU A 311 27.92 -1.02 6.46
CA LEU A 311 28.38 -2.34 6.89
C LEU A 311 28.85 -2.35 8.34
N TYR A 312 29.65 -1.37 8.74
CA TYR A 312 30.11 -1.18 10.12
C TYR A 312 28.93 -1.27 11.10
N TRP A 313 27.85 -0.55 10.80
CA TRP A 313 26.67 -0.55 11.64
C TRP A 313 25.95 -1.90 11.67
N ARG A 314 25.73 -2.50 10.50
CA ARG A 314 25.06 -3.80 10.38
C ARG A 314 25.82 -4.90 11.12
N MET A 315 27.15 -4.95 10.98
CA MET A 315 28.02 -5.89 11.70
C MET A 315 27.99 -5.63 13.20
N ARG A 316 28.05 -4.35 13.62
CA ARG A 316 27.95 -3.96 15.03
C ARG A 316 26.62 -4.36 15.66
N PHE A 317 25.52 -4.29 14.90
CA PHE A 317 24.19 -4.72 15.37
C PHE A 317 24.02 -6.23 15.40
N ALA A 318 24.75 -6.95 14.57
CA ALA A 318 24.83 -8.39 14.61
C ALA A 318 25.75 -8.92 15.73
N GLY A 319 26.40 -8.03 16.49
CA GLY A 319 27.26 -8.37 17.63
C GLY A 319 28.71 -8.65 17.27
N HIS A 320 29.15 -8.34 16.05
CA HIS A 320 30.55 -8.44 15.62
C HIS A 320 31.38 -7.27 16.16
N ASP A 321 32.66 -7.50 16.45
CA ASP A 321 33.58 -6.44 16.88
C ASP A 321 33.97 -5.56 15.69
N THR A 322 33.68 -4.26 15.80
CA THR A 322 33.93 -3.29 14.74
C THR A 322 34.80 -2.12 15.20
N ALA A 323 35.53 -2.26 16.30
CA ALA A 323 36.32 -1.16 16.89
C ALA A 323 37.35 -0.55 15.93
N GLU A 324 38.11 -1.40 15.23
CA GLU A 324 39.13 -0.97 14.25
C GLU A 324 38.52 -0.26 13.04
N LEU A 325 37.44 -0.83 12.49
CA LEU A 325 36.67 -0.25 11.39
C LEU A 325 36.08 1.12 11.77
N GLY A 326 35.59 1.27 13.00
CA GLY A 326 35.04 2.53 13.50
C GLY A 326 36.10 3.64 13.57
N GLU A 327 37.31 3.34 14.05
CA GLU A 327 38.42 4.29 14.06
C GLU A 327 38.86 4.67 12.64
N GLN A 328 38.93 3.68 11.74
CA GLN A 328 39.27 3.93 10.34
C GLN A 328 38.24 4.85 9.64
N LEU A 329 36.94 4.60 9.84
CA LEU A 329 35.87 5.45 9.30
C LEU A 329 35.93 6.86 9.86
N PHE A 330 36.17 6.99 11.17
CA PHE A 330 36.31 8.28 11.84
C PHE A 330 37.43 9.14 11.24
N GLN A 331 38.60 8.55 11.03
CA GLN A 331 39.75 9.25 10.43
C GLN A 331 39.43 9.71 9.01
N ASN A 332 38.77 8.87 8.20
CA ASN A 332 38.39 9.19 6.83
C ASN A 332 37.33 10.30 6.75
N TRP A 333 36.28 10.24 7.57
CA TRP A 333 35.26 11.30 7.64
C TRP A 333 35.82 12.63 8.15
N SER A 334 36.79 12.58 9.08
CA SER A 334 37.46 13.78 9.59
C SER A 334 38.33 14.45 8.53
N ALA A 335 38.96 13.68 7.64
CA ALA A 335 39.84 14.19 6.60
C ALA A 335 39.12 14.98 5.50
N ILE A 336 37.81 14.81 5.32
CA ILE A 336 37.01 15.47 4.27
C ILE A 336 36.24 16.71 4.75
N SER A 337 36.39 17.12 6.02
CA SER A 337 35.68 18.27 6.62
C SER A 337 36.56 19.54 6.66
N PRO A 338 36.11 20.72 6.18
CA PRO A 338 36.97 21.89 6.00
C PRO A 338 36.90 22.92 7.16
N SER A 339 37.85 22.89 8.13
CA SER A 339 38.58 24.07 8.70
C SER A 339 39.02 23.96 10.18
N PRO A 340 40.04 24.72 10.64
CA PRO A 340 40.63 24.62 11.98
C PRO A 340 39.97 25.46 13.09
N SER A 341 39.13 26.46 12.81
CA SER A 341 38.23 27.02 13.85
C SER A 341 37.10 26.04 14.16
N GLU A 342 36.78 25.22 13.17
CA GLU A 342 36.04 24.00 13.35
C GLU A 342 36.90 22.89 13.93
N ASN A 343 38.22 22.98 14.15
CA ASN A 343 38.93 21.92 14.89
C ASN A 343 38.61 21.90 16.37
N ASP A 344 38.24 23.03 16.99
CA ASP A 344 37.62 23.00 18.32
C ASP A 344 36.13 22.71 18.23
N THR A 345 35.52 22.84 17.06
CA THR A 345 34.13 22.44 16.83
C THR A 345 34.03 20.98 16.41
N VAL A 346 35.09 20.35 15.93
CA VAL A 346 35.27 18.95 15.50
C VAL A 346 35.93 18.21 16.65
N LYS A 347 36.88 18.80 17.38
CA LYS A 347 37.12 18.43 18.79
C LYS A 347 35.88 18.71 19.65
N ALA A 348 34.97 19.62 19.31
CA ALA A 348 33.66 19.74 19.99
C ALA A 348 32.50 18.92 19.37
N ARG A 349 32.70 18.30 18.21
CA ARG A 349 31.71 17.43 17.54
C ARG A 349 32.13 15.96 17.63
N LEU A 350 33.40 15.70 17.92
CA LEU A 350 34.01 14.38 18.08
C LEU A 350 34.64 14.17 19.49
N HIS A 351 34.99 15.22 20.26
CA HIS A 351 35.63 15.10 21.59
C HIS A 351 34.81 15.59 22.85
N PRO A 352 33.67 16.33 22.85
CA PRO A 352 32.84 16.51 24.06
C PRO A 352 31.94 15.31 24.30
N LEU A 353 32.00 14.32 23.41
CA LEU A 353 31.58 12.94 23.62
C LEU A 353 32.21 12.30 24.86
N ALA A 354 33.28 12.90 25.42
CA ALA A 354 33.88 12.47 26.68
C ALA A 354 33.22 13.03 27.96
N ARG A 355 32.34 14.06 27.90
CA ARG A 355 31.70 14.65 29.10
C ARG A 355 30.25 15.13 28.89
N ALA A 356 29.32 14.18 28.78
CA ALA A 356 27.94 14.20 29.30
C ALA A 356 27.19 15.57 29.37
N ARG A 357 26.89 16.20 28.22
CA ARG A 357 25.86 17.26 28.13
C ARG A 357 24.98 17.06 26.88
N PHE A 358 23.85 16.37 27.10
CA PHE A 358 23.02 15.77 26.05
C PHE A 358 22.06 16.73 25.32
N LYS A 359 21.77 17.90 25.91
CA LYS A 359 20.80 18.89 25.40
C LYS A 359 21.37 19.82 24.31
N ASP A 360 22.67 20.08 24.37
CA ASP A 360 23.34 21.07 23.53
C ASP A 360 23.64 20.52 22.11
N ALA A 361 23.83 19.20 21.95
CA ALA A 361 24.01 18.58 20.63
C ALA A 361 22.71 18.42 19.85
N THR A 362 21.59 18.12 20.53
CA THR A 362 20.25 18.12 19.93
C THR A 362 19.89 19.51 19.38
N GLN A 363 20.26 20.58 20.10
CA GLN A 363 20.10 21.96 19.62
C GLN A 363 21.06 22.34 18.48
N ALA A 364 22.24 21.71 18.39
CA ALA A 364 23.23 21.99 17.34
C ALA A 364 22.95 21.27 16.01
N LEU A 365 22.27 20.13 16.02
CA LEU A 365 22.04 19.28 14.84
C LEU A 365 20.63 19.41 14.25
N LEU A 366 19.64 19.83 15.04
CA LEU A 366 18.31 20.23 14.54
C LEU A 366 18.36 21.27 13.40
N PRO A 367 19.24 22.30 13.45
CA PRO A 367 19.37 23.27 12.37
C PRO A 367 20.00 22.71 11.09
N VAL A 368 20.76 21.60 11.18
CA VAL A 368 21.36 20.90 10.03
C VAL A 368 20.32 20.03 9.33
N ARG A 369 19.39 19.42 10.09
CA ARG A 369 18.23 18.71 9.55
C ARG A 369 17.39 19.58 8.59
N GLY A 370 17.20 20.86 8.93
CA GLY A 370 16.51 21.83 8.08
C GLY A 370 17.29 22.32 6.85
N LYS A 371 18.57 21.91 6.71
CA LYS A 371 19.46 22.28 5.59
C LYS A 371 19.89 21.08 4.74
N LEU A 372 19.41 19.88 5.03
CA LEU A 372 19.72 18.65 4.27
C LEU A 372 19.30 18.74 2.78
N GLY A 373 18.27 19.52 2.46
CA GLY A 373 17.88 19.79 1.07
C GLY A 373 18.90 20.59 0.25
N LEU A 374 19.91 21.20 0.86
CA LEU A 374 20.97 21.98 0.19
C LEU A 374 22.22 21.16 -0.16
N LEU A 375 22.37 19.93 0.34
CA LEU A 375 23.59 19.12 0.17
C LEU A 375 23.43 17.94 -0.80
N GLY A 376 22.20 17.59 -1.18
CA GLY A 376 21.91 16.40 -2.00
C GLY A 376 22.15 15.07 -1.24
N GLY A 377 21.50 14.00 -1.70
CA GLY A 377 21.56 12.67 -1.09
C GLY A 377 20.27 11.87 -1.31
N THR A 378 20.40 10.55 -1.43
CA THR A 378 19.27 9.62 -1.42
C THR A 378 18.57 9.64 -0.05
N ASP A 379 17.36 9.09 0.06
CA ASP A 379 16.72 8.86 1.37
C ASP A 379 17.65 8.08 2.34
N VAL A 380 18.55 7.27 1.79
CA VAL A 380 19.60 6.53 2.51
C VAL A 380 20.70 7.45 3.07
N ASP A 381 21.06 8.52 2.36
CA ASP A 381 22.05 9.51 2.84
C ASP A 381 21.46 10.43 3.92
N GLN A 382 20.15 10.72 3.83
CA GLN A 382 19.40 11.35 4.93
C GLN A 382 19.33 10.43 6.17
N ASP A 383 19.09 9.13 5.96
CA ASP A 383 19.17 8.08 7.00
C ASP A 383 20.57 7.97 7.62
N VAL A 384 21.65 8.18 6.87
CA VAL A 384 23.05 8.15 7.36
C VAL A 384 23.38 9.38 8.22
N VAL A 385 22.89 10.56 7.85
CA VAL A 385 23.02 11.78 8.68
C VAL A 385 22.17 11.67 9.96
N GLU A 386 21.00 11.02 9.89
CA GLU A 386 20.21 10.64 11.07
C GLU A 386 20.89 9.53 11.91
N GLN A 387 21.67 8.62 11.32
CA GLN A 387 22.47 7.62 12.05
C GLN A 387 23.69 8.20 12.78
N LEU A 388 24.36 9.21 12.22
CA LEU A 388 25.46 9.93 12.89
C LEU A 388 24.98 10.68 14.16
N LEU A 389 23.72 11.12 14.16
CA LEU A 389 23.05 11.70 15.32
C LEU A 389 22.81 10.69 16.46
N ILE A 390 22.66 9.41 16.11
CA ILE A 390 22.28 8.30 17.01
C ILE A 390 23.49 7.71 17.75
N GLU A 391 24.67 7.65 17.11
CA GLU A 391 25.90 7.08 17.71
C GLU A 391 26.39 7.86 18.94
N TRP A 392 26.08 9.16 18.99
CA TRP A 392 26.45 10.07 20.07
C TRP A 392 25.80 9.73 21.43
N LEU A 393 24.66 9.04 21.45
CA LEU A 393 23.86 8.80 22.65
C LEU A 393 24.23 7.52 23.44
N ARG A 394 25.19 6.69 22.96
CA ARG A 394 25.45 5.34 23.51
C ARG A 394 26.47 5.24 24.65
N TYR A 395 27.21 6.29 24.99
CA TYR A 395 28.28 6.17 26.01
C TYR A 395 27.76 6.21 27.46
N LYS A 396 26.87 5.27 27.83
CA LYS A 396 26.79 4.64 29.16
C LYS A 396 25.62 3.65 29.27
N SER A 397 25.92 2.46 29.80
CA SER A 397 25.02 1.38 30.24
C SER A 397 24.66 0.28 29.21
N SER A 398 25.63 -0.63 29.06
CA SER A 398 25.48 -2.09 28.92
C SER A 398 24.06 -2.62 28.67
N CYS A 399 23.69 -2.74 27.39
CA CYS A 399 22.82 -3.80 26.87
C CYS A 399 22.92 -3.85 25.33
N LEU A 400 23.07 -5.07 24.83
CA LEU A 400 23.12 -5.47 23.41
C LEU A 400 21.74 -5.28 22.75
N LEU A 401 21.60 -4.35 21.81
CA LEU A 401 20.43 -4.20 20.92
C LEU A 401 20.81 -3.47 19.60
N THR A 402 19.98 -3.60 18.56
CA THR A 402 20.15 -3.12 17.17
C THR A 402 19.88 -1.57 17.03
N PRO A 403 20.05 -0.91 15.85
CA PRO A 403 20.21 0.56 15.69
C PRO A 403 19.06 1.40 16.21
N HIS A 404 17.82 0.98 15.89
CA HIS A 404 16.64 1.72 16.32
C HIS A 404 16.34 1.48 17.78
N SER A 405 16.59 0.26 18.24
CA SER A 405 16.38 -0.12 19.63
C SER A 405 17.30 0.63 20.57
N LEU A 406 18.31 1.34 20.06
CA LEU A 406 19.18 2.16 20.90
C LEU A 406 18.72 3.61 21.09
N MET A 407 18.23 4.28 20.05
CA MET A 407 17.60 5.60 20.18
C MET A 407 16.35 5.50 21.05
N LEU A 408 15.66 4.35 20.92
CA LEU A 408 14.61 3.90 21.82
C LEU A 408 15.06 3.63 23.25
N TYR A 409 16.19 2.95 23.41
CA TYR A 409 16.76 2.63 24.71
C TYR A 409 17.28 3.88 25.43
N SER A 410 17.79 4.88 24.70
CA SER A 410 18.25 6.16 25.25
C SER A 410 17.10 7.11 25.57
N ALA A 411 16.06 7.19 24.73
CA ALA A 411 14.82 7.92 25.05
C ALA A 411 14.04 7.27 26.21
N SER A 412 14.04 5.93 26.30
CA SER A 412 13.51 5.16 27.44
C SER A 412 14.32 5.35 28.74
N LYS A 413 15.65 5.50 28.67
CA LYS A 413 16.52 5.74 29.85
C LYS A 413 16.58 7.21 30.29
N CYS A 414 16.28 8.17 29.41
CA CYS A 414 16.18 9.60 29.71
C CYS A 414 14.76 10.07 30.09
N ASN A 415 13.79 9.15 30.17
CA ASN A 415 12.38 9.42 30.48
C ASN A 415 11.65 10.31 29.44
N ASP A 416 12.18 10.42 28.21
CA ASP A 416 11.53 11.14 27.11
C ASP A 416 10.80 10.14 26.19
N LEU A 417 9.73 9.57 26.74
CA LEU A 417 8.97 8.50 26.10
C LEU A 417 8.22 8.97 24.83
N ARG A 418 7.97 10.28 24.69
CA ARG A 418 7.34 10.87 23.50
C ARG A 418 8.24 10.81 22.27
N LEU A 419 9.53 11.12 22.44
CA LEU A 419 10.50 11.03 21.35
C LEU A 419 10.73 9.57 20.93
N ALA A 420 10.77 8.64 21.90
CA ALA A 420 10.85 7.19 21.64
C ALA A 420 9.70 6.70 20.77
N LYS A 421 8.46 7.08 21.11
CA LYS A 421 7.26 6.68 20.38
C LYS A 421 7.20 7.27 18.97
N LEU A 422 7.64 8.51 18.79
CA LEU A 422 7.67 9.20 17.50
C LEU A 422 8.63 8.53 16.51
N LEU A 423 9.83 8.17 16.98
CA LEU A 423 10.84 7.47 16.17
C LEU A 423 10.44 6.03 15.82
N LEU A 424 9.67 5.34 16.68
CA LEU A 424 9.08 4.05 16.35
C LEU A 424 8.00 4.16 15.28
N ASN A 425 7.15 5.18 15.37
CA ASN A 425 6.09 5.40 14.38
C ASN A 425 6.65 5.67 12.99
N GLU A 426 7.73 6.45 12.88
CA GLU A 426 8.41 6.70 11.59
C GLU A 426 8.99 5.41 10.99
N ARG A 427 9.59 4.53 11.81
CA ARG A 427 10.16 3.26 11.33
C ARG A 427 9.11 2.17 11.08
N LEU A 428 8.02 2.15 11.83
CA LEU A 428 6.86 1.31 11.53
C LEU A 428 6.17 1.76 10.25
N SER A 429 6.20 3.05 9.92
CA SER A 429 5.72 3.57 8.63
C SER A 429 6.62 3.15 7.46
N ALA A 430 7.94 3.13 7.66
CA ALA A 430 8.90 2.68 6.64
C ALA A 430 9.02 1.14 6.52
N ARG A 431 8.82 0.40 7.62
CA ARG A 431 8.94 -1.07 7.68
C ARG A 431 7.78 -1.69 8.49
N PRO A 432 6.54 -1.59 7.99
CA PRO A 432 5.35 -2.04 8.72
C PRO A 432 5.29 -3.55 8.95
N GLN A 433 6.12 -4.34 8.27
CA GLN A 433 6.15 -5.81 8.40
C GLN A 433 7.19 -6.32 9.41
N SER A 434 7.92 -5.43 10.10
CA SER A 434 8.99 -5.83 11.04
C SER A 434 8.42 -6.23 12.41
N ALA A 435 8.28 -7.53 12.68
CA ALA A 435 7.88 -8.09 13.99
C ALA A 435 8.68 -7.52 15.18
N GLN A 436 9.99 -7.32 14.98
CA GLN A 436 10.87 -6.79 16.01
C GLN A 436 10.54 -5.33 16.36
N CYS A 437 10.10 -4.52 15.39
CA CYS A 437 9.71 -3.12 15.61
C CYS A 437 8.37 -3.01 16.33
N TRP A 438 7.39 -3.86 15.99
CA TRP A 438 6.09 -3.91 16.67
C TRP A 438 6.21 -4.37 18.12
N ASN A 439 6.99 -5.41 18.40
CA ASN A 439 7.20 -5.89 19.77
C ASN A 439 7.88 -4.82 20.67
N THR A 440 8.77 -4.00 20.07
CA THR A 440 9.43 -2.90 20.79
C THR A 440 8.52 -1.68 20.95
N PHE A 441 7.65 -1.38 19.99
CA PHE A 441 6.60 -0.35 20.09
C PHE A 441 5.57 -0.68 21.18
N SER A 442 5.22 -1.96 21.35
CA SER A 442 4.37 -2.45 22.44
C SER A 442 4.96 -2.12 23.81
N ARG A 443 6.24 -2.45 24.03
CA ARG A 443 6.92 -2.23 25.32
C ARG A 443 7.07 -0.75 25.69
N VAL A 444 7.38 0.12 24.73
CA VAL A 444 7.50 1.57 24.96
C VAL A 444 6.13 2.20 25.25
N SER A 445 5.11 1.78 24.52
CA SER A 445 3.73 2.24 24.74
C SER A 445 3.20 1.79 26.10
N ALA A 446 3.55 0.59 26.56
CA ALA A 446 3.18 0.09 27.90
C ALA A 446 3.80 0.95 29.02
N ALA A 447 5.06 1.37 28.86
CA ALA A 447 5.74 2.25 29.81
C ALA A 447 5.19 3.69 29.81
N MET A 448 4.53 4.12 28.74
CA MET A 448 3.82 5.41 28.64
C MET A 448 2.41 5.39 29.23
N GLY A 449 1.92 4.22 29.68
CA GLY A 449 0.51 4.04 30.05
C GLY A 449 -0.43 4.04 28.84
N ASP A 450 0.10 3.90 27.63
CA ASP A 450 -0.66 3.91 26.39
C ASP A 450 -1.11 2.49 26.03
N ALA A 451 -2.11 2.01 26.78
CA ALA A 451 -2.67 0.67 26.61
C ALA A 451 -3.25 0.43 25.21
N SER A 452 -3.63 1.49 24.48
CA SER A 452 -4.07 1.41 23.09
C SER A 452 -2.94 1.00 22.18
N ALA A 453 -1.83 1.75 22.20
CA ALA A 453 -0.68 1.45 21.34
C ALA A 453 0.02 0.13 21.72
N VAL A 454 -0.13 -0.35 22.96
CA VAL A 454 0.28 -1.72 23.37
C VAL A 454 -0.55 -2.78 22.65
N ARG A 455 -1.87 -2.62 22.64
CA ARG A 455 -2.81 -3.54 21.98
C ARG A 455 -2.65 -3.50 20.47
N ASP A 456 -2.45 -2.32 19.88
CA ASP A 456 -2.19 -2.15 18.44
C ASP A 456 -0.89 -2.87 18.04
N ALA A 457 0.15 -2.72 18.85
CA ALA A 457 1.42 -3.39 18.65
C ALA A 457 1.37 -4.92 18.84
N GLN A 458 0.52 -5.39 19.77
CA GLN A 458 0.24 -6.81 19.99
C GLN A 458 -0.66 -7.40 18.90
N GLY A 459 -1.56 -6.60 18.32
CA GLY A 459 -2.39 -6.95 17.17
C GLY A 459 -1.59 -7.14 15.89
N MET A 460 -0.46 -6.45 15.74
CA MET A 460 0.50 -6.64 14.65
C MET A 460 1.42 -7.86 14.85
N SER A 461 1.19 -8.70 15.88
CA SER A 461 2.00 -9.89 16.21
C SER A 461 1.68 -11.14 15.38
N TYR A 462 0.78 -11.07 14.39
CA TYR A 462 0.57 -12.15 13.40
C TYR A 462 1.83 -12.49 12.58
N VAL A 463 2.90 -11.69 12.70
CA VAL A 463 4.23 -11.96 12.15
C VAL A 463 5.02 -13.00 12.99
N LEU A 464 4.49 -13.47 14.13
CA LEU A 464 5.10 -14.51 14.97
C LEU A 464 4.25 -15.79 14.94
N GLY A 465 4.82 -16.86 14.42
CA GLY A 465 4.32 -18.21 14.69
C GLY A 465 4.57 -18.55 16.17
N ASP A 466 3.46 -18.86 16.86
CA ASP A 466 3.32 -19.53 18.17
C ASP A 466 3.95 -18.87 19.42
N PRO A 467 3.17 -18.41 20.42
CA PRO A 467 3.68 -17.79 21.64
C PRO A 467 3.71 -18.77 22.82
N THR A 468 4.71 -19.64 22.89
CA THR A 468 5.06 -20.30 24.16
C THR A 468 6.22 -19.55 24.83
N TYR A 469 6.06 -19.22 26.11
CA TYR A 469 6.96 -18.51 27.03
C TYR A 469 6.75 -17.00 27.21
N ALA A 470 5.84 -16.63 28.12
CA ALA A 470 5.96 -15.41 28.91
C ALA A 470 5.66 -15.72 30.39
N LEU A 471 6.73 -15.76 31.20
CA LEU A 471 6.69 -15.84 32.66
C LEU A 471 6.17 -14.53 33.28
N SER A 472 5.20 -14.67 34.19
CA SER A 472 4.65 -13.64 35.08
C SER A 472 5.67 -13.13 36.12
N LEU A 473 5.66 -11.82 36.40
CA LEU A 473 6.05 -11.23 37.68
C LEU A 473 5.27 -9.93 37.97
N THR A 474 4.50 -9.91 39.08
CA THR A 474 3.92 -8.74 39.81
C THR A 474 4.37 -8.81 41.29
N PRO A 475 4.22 -7.81 42.22
CA PRO A 475 3.31 -6.63 42.25
C PRO A 475 3.78 -5.27 42.92
N CYS A 476 3.05 -4.17 42.60
CA CYS A 476 2.53 -2.96 43.35
C CYS A 476 3.27 -2.26 44.54
N PRO A 477 2.97 -0.96 44.98
CA PRO A 477 1.59 -0.40 45.17
C PRO A 477 1.31 1.17 45.14
N ILE A 478 0.00 1.53 45.17
CA ILE A 478 -0.75 2.77 45.66
C ILE A 478 -0.77 4.04 44.75
N SER A 479 -1.87 4.79 44.45
CA SER A 479 -3.23 5.04 45.01
C SER A 479 -4.20 5.49 43.87
N SER A 480 -5.40 4.92 43.70
CA SER A 480 -6.71 5.25 44.31
C SER A 480 -7.61 6.23 43.52
N VAL A 481 -8.57 5.70 42.74
CA VAL A 481 -9.99 6.11 42.74
C VAL A 481 -10.82 4.86 42.43
N LEU A 482 -11.68 4.49 43.38
CA LEU A 482 -12.56 3.32 43.37
C LEU A 482 -13.89 3.67 42.69
N LEU A 483 -14.25 2.97 41.61
CA LEU A 483 -15.64 2.65 41.31
C LEU A 483 -15.84 1.18 41.67
N ARG A 484 -16.68 0.93 42.68
CA ARG A 484 -16.94 -0.40 43.22
C ARG A 484 -17.88 -1.15 42.26
N SER A 485 -17.35 -2.16 41.57
CA SER A 485 -18.14 -3.35 41.21
C SER A 485 -17.96 -4.34 42.35
N GLU A 486 -19.04 -4.72 43.04
CA GLU A 486 -18.99 -5.79 44.04
C GLU A 486 -18.72 -7.11 43.32
N ALA A 487 -17.65 -7.81 43.72
CA ALA A 487 -17.35 -9.14 43.20
C ALA A 487 -18.47 -10.11 43.60
N SER A 488 -19.21 -10.61 42.62
CA SER A 488 -20.39 -11.48 42.81
C SER A 488 -20.05 -12.95 43.12
N LEU A 489 -18.77 -13.35 43.06
CA LEU A 489 -18.34 -14.74 43.17
C LEU A 489 -17.60 -15.01 44.49
N GLN A 490 -18.12 -15.93 45.29
CA GLN A 490 -17.47 -16.41 46.51
C GLN A 490 -16.23 -17.23 46.15
N LEU A 491 -15.15 -17.08 46.91
CA LEU A 491 -13.88 -17.78 46.68
C LEU A 491 -14.04 -19.31 46.61
N GLU A 492 -14.97 -19.86 47.39
CA GLU A 492 -15.27 -21.29 47.43
C GLU A 492 -15.85 -21.80 46.11
N ASP A 493 -16.68 -21.00 45.44
CA ASP A 493 -17.31 -21.36 44.16
C ASP A 493 -16.28 -21.35 43.02
N VAL A 494 -15.37 -20.38 43.02
CA VAL A 494 -14.26 -20.29 42.06
C VAL A 494 -13.32 -21.49 42.21
N LEU A 495 -12.97 -21.84 43.46
CA LEU A 495 -12.13 -23.00 43.75
C LEU A 495 -12.82 -24.31 43.33
N TYR A 496 -14.12 -24.43 43.56
CA TYR A 496 -14.90 -25.59 43.14
C TYR A 496 -14.93 -25.74 41.61
N ALA A 497 -15.10 -24.63 40.88
CA ALA A 497 -15.12 -24.63 39.43
C ALA A 497 -13.75 -24.97 38.81
N ILE A 498 -12.65 -24.41 39.34
CA ILE A 498 -11.28 -24.75 38.92
C ILE A 498 -11.03 -26.24 39.15
N LYS A 499 -11.38 -26.75 40.34
CA LYS A 499 -11.22 -28.16 40.68
C LYS A 499 -12.01 -29.07 39.73
N ASN A 500 -13.27 -28.75 39.44
CA ASN A 500 -14.09 -29.55 38.53
C ASN A 500 -13.54 -29.55 37.10
N ASN A 501 -12.96 -28.44 36.63
CA ASN A 501 -12.33 -28.36 35.32
C ASN A 501 -11.10 -29.28 35.27
N ILE A 502 -10.24 -29.21 36.29
CA ILE A 502 -9.05 -30.08 36.42
C ILE A 502 -9.45 -31.56 36.52
N ASP A 503 -10.49 -31.90 37.29
CA ASP A 503 -10.98 -33.29 37.44
C ASP A 503 -11.54 -33.85 36.10
N ARG A 504 -12.06 -32.99 35.22
CA ARG A 504 -12.54 -33.36 33.88
C ARG A 504 -11.41 -33.46 32.87
N SER A 505 -10.36 -32.68 33.04
CA SER A 505 -9.12 -32.86 32.27
C SER A 505 -8.55 -34.23 32.65
N LYS A 506 -8.38 -35.13 31.67
CA LYS A 506 -7.91 -36.50 31.92
C LYS A 506 -6.41 -36.51 32.27
N MET A 507 -6.04 -35.89 33.40
CA MET A 507 -4.65 -35.84 33.85
C MET A 507 -4.16 -37.26 34.16
N THR A 508 -3.00 -37.61 33.62
CA THR A 508 -2.38 -38.93 33.82
C THR A 508 -1.51 -38.99 35.07
N THR A 509 -1.33 -37.88 35.78
CA THR A 509 -0.46 -37.74 36.94
C THR A 509 -1.23 -37.17 38.14
N SER A 510 -0.81 -37.53 39.35
CA SER A 510 -1.43 -37.07 40.60
C SER A 510 -0.91 -35.68 41.05
N VAL A 511 -0.29 -34.91 40.15
CA VAL A 511 0.31 -33.61 40.43
C VAL A 511 -0.32 -32.59 39.50
N VAL A 512 -0.99 -31.59 40.08
CA VAL A 512 -1.55 -30.46 39.32
C VAL A 512 -0.39 -29.56 38.90
N THR A 513 -0.19 -29.42 37.59
CA THR A 513 0.83 -28.53 37.03
C THR A 513 0.30 -27.11 36.95
N LEU A 514 1.23 -26.14 36.93
CA LEU A 514 0.88 -24.72 36.72
C LEU A 514 0.05 -24.54 35.44
N GLU A 515 0.45 -25.21 34.36
CA GLU A 515 -0.24 -25.20 33.06
C GLU A 515 -1.69 -25.69 33.13
N ALA A 516 -1.97 -26.73 33.93
CA ALA A 516 -3.34 -27.25 34.09
C ALA A 516 -4.22 -26.28 34.90
N LEU A 517 -3.63 -25.57 35.86
CA LEU A 517 -4.32 -24.55 36.65
C LEU A 517 -4.60 -23.29 35.81
N GLU A 518 -3.62 -22.84 35.02
CA GLU A 518 -3.75 -21.71 34.09
C GLU A 518 -4.83 -21.98 33.05
N SER A 519 -4.84 -23.17 32.43
CA SER A 519 -5.88 -23.57 31.48
C SER A 519 -7.29 -23.61 32.09
N ALA A 520 -7.43 -24.12 33.32
CA ALA A 520 -8.70 -24.14 34.02
C ALA A 520 -9.20 -22.72 34.38
N LEU A 521 -8.28 -21.81 34.71
CA LEU A 521 -8.56 -20.41 35.01
C LEU A 521 -8.93 -19.62 33.75
N ASP A 522 -8.20 -19.81 32.65
CA ASP A 522 -8.48 -19.18 31.36
C ASP A 522 -9.87 -19.57 30.83
N THR A 523 -10.26 -20.83 31.01
CA THR A 523 -11.62 -21.29 30.67
C THR A 523 -12.68 -20.57 31.50
N LEU A 524 -12.43 -20.33 32.80
CA LEU A 524 -13.34 -19.61 33.69
C LEU A 524 -13.42 -18.12 33.36
N LEU A 525 -12.31 -17.51 32.97
CA LEU A 525 -12.23 -16.09 32.58
C LEU A 525 -12.86 -15.85 31.21
N ALA A 526 -12.72 -16.78 30.27
CA ALA A 526 -13.41 -16.74 28.97
C ALA A 526 -14.94 -16.70 29.14
N VAL A 527 -15.48 -17.55 30.02
CA VAL A 527 -16.92 -17.56 30.37
C VAL A 527 -17.37 -16.26 31.07
N SER A 528 -16.46 -15.56 31.77
CA SER A 528 -16.76 -14.26 32.38
C SER A 528 -16.75 -13.10 31.37
N ALA A 529 -15.91 -13.17 30.34
CA ALA A 529 -15.84 -12.16 29.27
C ALA A 529 -17.00 -12.28 28.27
N GLU A 530 -17.61 -13.46 28.16
CA GLU A 530 -18.81 -13.73 27.36
C GLU A 530 -20.09 -13.00 27.84
N ASN A 531 -20.03 -12.20 28.92
CA ASN A 531 -21.18 -11.50 29.50
C ASN A 531 -21.23 -9.98 29.22
N ASP A 532 -20.23 -9.36 28.59
CA ASP A 532 -20.25 -7.93 28.24
C ASP A 532 -20.69 -7.74 26.76
N TYR A 533 -21.99 -7.83 26.52
CA TYR A 533 -22.56 -7.54 25.19
C TYR A 533 -22.72 -6.04 24.97
N GLU A 534 -22.06 -5.48 23.95
CA GLU A 534 -22.26 -4.09 23.53
C GLU A 534 -23.54 -3.93 22.68
N GLN A 535 -24.43 -3.01 23.09
CA GLN A 535 -25.69 -2.69 22.40
C GLN A 535 -25.51 -2.26 20.94
N ILE A 536 -24.48 -1.45 20.65
CA ILE A 536 -24.18 -0.91 19.31
C ILE A 536 -22.73 -1.24 18.97
N GLN A 537 -22.54 -1.99 17.90
CA GLN A 537 -21.23 -2.36 17.36
C GLN A 537 -21.03 -1.75 15.97
N VAL A 538 -19.87 -1.15 15.71
CA VAL A 538 -19.54 -0.50 14.44
C VAL A 538 -18.42 -1.26 13.75
N PHE A 539 -18.66 -1.71 12.52
CA PHE A 539 -17.72 -2.50 11.73
C PHE A 539 -17.22 -1.70 10.52
N GLY A 540 -15.92 -1.47 10.48
CA GLY A 540 -15.22 -0.90 9.33
C GLY A 540 -15.05 -1.92 8.20
N ALA A 541 -15.14 -1.46 6.96
CA ALA A 541 -15.04 -2.29 5.76
C ALA A 541 -13.69 -3.02 5.63
N PHE A 542 -12.60 -2.42 6.11
CA PHE A 542 -11.27 -3.04 6.09
C PHE A 542 -11.10 -4.12 7.16
N ASP A 543 -11.90 -4.07 8.22
CA ASP A 543 -11.81 -4.99 9.37
C ASP A 543 -12.78 -6.18 9.22
N THR A 544 -13.84 -6.03 8.41
CA THR A 544 -14.80 -7.12 8.17
C THR A 544 -14.10 -8.39 7.64
N PRO A 545 -14.37 -9.58 8.21
CA PRO A 545 -13.79 -10.82 7.72
C PRO A 545 -14.36 -11.19 6.35
N ARG A 546 -13.63 -12.02 5.60
CA ARG A 546 -14.08 -12.49 4.29
C ARG A 546 -14.81 -13.82 4.43
N LEU A 547 -16.05 -13.84 3.96
CA LEU A 547 -16.82 -15.06 3.85
C LEU A 547 -16.42 -15.82 2.57
N HIS A 548 -15.94 -17.04 2.73
CA HIS A 548 -15.49 -17.89 1.63
C HIS A 548 -16.46 -19.05 1.43
N PHE A 549 -17.01 -19.19 0.22
CA PHE A 549 -17.82 -20.35 -0.13
C PHE A 549 -16.93 -21.51 -0.61
N ASN A 550 -17.07 -22.66 0.02
CA ASN A 550 -16.37 -23.88 -0.35
C ASN A 550 -17.28 -24.75 -1.24
N THR A 551 -16.90 -24.89 -2.51
CA THR A 551 -17.70 -25.60 -3.51
C THR A 551 -17.71 -27.12 -3.32
N HIS A 552 -16.79 -27.69 -2.53
CA HIS A 552 -16.71 -29.14 -2.33
C HIS A 552 -17.73 -29.65 -1.32
N ASN A 553 -17.97 -28.89 -0.25
CA ASN A 553 -18.90 -29.24 0.83
C ASN A 553 -20.17 -28.36 0.82
N ASN A 554 -20.26 -27.39 -0.10
CA ASN A 554 -21.34 -26.40 -0.18
C ASN A 554 -21.57 -25.62 1.13
N SER A 555 -20.50 -25.34 1.88
CA SER A 555 -20.57 -24.56 3.11
C SER A 555 -19.81 -23.25 2.99
N TYR A 556 -20.16 -22.30 3.86
CA TYR A 556 -19.39 -21.09 4.05
C TYR A 556 -18.40 -21.26 5.19
N GLU A 557 -17.28 -20.57 5.11
CA GLU A 557 -16.25 -20.51 6.15
C GLU A 557 -15.77 -19.06 6.26
N LEU A 558 -15.53 -18.59 7.50
CA LEU A 558 -14.81 -17.34 7.72
C LEU A 558 -13.31 -17.60 7.58
N LYS A 559 -12.63 -16.80 6.76
CA LYS A 559 -11.18 -16.82 6.69
C LYS A 559 -10.63 -15.46 7.08
N ALA A 560 -9.76 -15.46 8.10
CA ALA A 560 -8.91 -14.33 8.40
C ALA A 560 -7.88 -14.18 7.26
N ASP A 561 -8.19 -13.32 6.29
CA ASP A 561 -7.32 -13.10 5.13
C ASP A 561 -6.26 -12.03 5.48
N ALA A 562 -5.21 -12.47 6.17
CA ALA A 562 -4.07 -11.63 6.58
C ALA A 562 -3.24 -11.10 5.40
N HIS A 563 -3.59 -11.47 4.16
CA HIS A 563 -2.88 -11.09 2.95
C HIS A 563 -3.64 -10.08 2.09
N ARG A 564 -4.80 -9.55 2.52
CA ARG A 564 -5.53 -8.50 1.81
C ARG A 564 -4.68 -7.23 1.65
N ARG A 565 -4.59 -6.70 0.44
CA ARG A 565 -3.79 -5.50 0.10
C ARG A 565 -4.64 -4.50 -0.67
N LEU A 566 -4.40 -3.21 -0.43
CA LEU A 566 -4.98 -2.14 -1.25
C LEU A 566 -4.52 -2.25 -2.72
N HIS A 567 -3.24 -2.57 -2.93
CA HIS A 567 -2.64 -2.81 -4.24
C HIS A 567 -2.58 -4.31 -4.55
N ALA A 568 -3.75 -4.90 -4.73
CA ALA A 568 -3.91 -6.31 -5.04
C ALA A 568 -3.39 -6.67 -6.45
N GLY A 569 -3.02 -7.94 -6.65
CA GLY A 569 -2.56 -8.46 -7.95
C GLY A 569 -3.70 -8.61 -8.98
N PRO A 570 -3.40 -8.82 -10.27
CA PRO A 570 -4.40 -9.02 -11.31
C PRO A 570 -5.38 -10.17 -11.03
N GLU A 571 -4.94 -11.19 -10.29
CA GLU A 571 -5.75 -12.34 -9.88
C GLU A 571 -6.94 -11.90 -9.03
N SER A 572 -6.75 -10.94 -8.12
CA SER A 572 -7.81 -10.42 -7.26
C SER A 572 -8.90 -9.70 -8.06
N ARG A 573 -8.55 -9.02 -9.15
CA ARG A 573 -9.52 -8.40 -10.06
C ARG A 573 -10.42 -9.45 -10.72
N ILE A 574 -9.84 -10.55 -11.18
CA ILE A 574 -10.59 -11.66 -11.78
C ILE A 574 -11.47 -12.30 -10.72
N GLN A 575 -10.89 -12.58 -9.55
CA GLN A 575 -11.59 -13.23 -8.44
C GLN A 575 -12.76 -12.40 -7.93
N LEU A 576 -12.65 -11.07 -7.92
CA LEU A 576 -13.74 -10.14 -7.59
C LEU A 576 -14.98 -10.40 -8.45
N LEU A 577 -14.84 -10.36 -9.78
CA LEU A 577 -15.96 -10.56 -10.70
C LEU A 577 -16.53 -11.99 -10.60
N ARG A 578 -15.65 -12.98 -10.44
CA ARG A 578 -16.05 -14.38 -10.21
C ARG A 578 -16.86 -14.53 -8.91
N ASN A 579 -16.44 -13.88 -7.82
CA ASN A 579 -17.15 -13.95 -6.54
C ASN A 579 -18.54 -13.30 -6.62
N ARG A 580 -18.66 -12.15 -7.30
CA ARG A 580 -19.95 -11.48 -7.51
C ARG A 580 -20.92 -12.38 -8.27
N PHE A 581 -20.48 -12.95 -9.40
CA PHE A 581 -21.29 -13.88 -10.16
C PHE A 581 -21.63 -15.13 -9.34
N MET A 582 -20.66 -15.73 -8.65
CA MET A 582 -20.86 -16.93 -7.81
C MET A 582 -21.88 -16.69 -6.69
N SER A 583 -21.80 -15.55 -6.01
CA SER A 583 -22.72 -15.21 -4.90
C SER A 583 -24.17 -15.22 -5.38
N VAL A 584 -24.44 -14.59 -6.52
CA VAL A 584 -25.78 -14.51 -7.10
C VAL A 584 -26.21 -15.85 -7.73
N ASP A 585 -25.32 -16.56 -8.43
CA ASP A 585 -25.59 -17.87 -9.02
C ASP A 585 -25.97 -18.93 -7.97
N LEU A 586 -25.25 -18.98 -6.85
CA LEU A 586 -25.58 -19.88 -5.75
C LEU A 586 -26.95 -19.57 -5.15
N ARG A 587 -27.28 -18.29 -5.00
CA ARG A 587 -28.58 -17.83 -4.50
C ARG A 587 -29.73 -18.24 -5.42
N VAL A 588 -29.55 -18.10 -6.73
CA VAL A 588 -30.56 -18.51 -7.73
C VAL A 588 -30.79 -20.02 -7.67
N LYS A 589 -29.72 -20.82 -7.57
CA LYS A 589 -29.83 -22.29 -7.49
C LYS A 589 -30.55 -22.80 -6.24
N ARG A 590 -30.61 -22.00 -5.17
CA ARG A 590 -31.39 -22.30 -3.96
C ARG A 590 -32.84 -21.86 -4.06
N ASN A 591 -33.16 -20.96 -4.98
CA ASN A 591 -34.52 -20.48 -5.16
C ASN A 591 -35.42 -21.61 -5.70
N ARG A 592 -36.62 -21.73 -5.13
CA ARG A 592 -37.58 -22.80 -5.45
C ARG A 592 -37.97 -22.89 -6.93
N LEU A 593 -37.91 -21.77 -7.67
CA LEU A 593 -38.23 -21.73 -9.10
C LEU A 593 -37.14 -22.37 -9.97
N PHE A 594 -35.88 -22.39 -9.50
CA PHE A 594 -34.71 -22.84 -10.27
C PHE A 594 -34.01 -24.07 -9.67
N ALA A 595 -34.39 -24.47 -8.44
CA ALA A 595 -33.90 -25.68 -7.79
C ALA A 595 -34.60 -26.92 -8.38
N PRO A 596 -33.86 -27.99 -8.74
CA PRO A 596 -34.47 -29.20 -9.29
C PRO A 596 -35.46 -29.82 -8.28
N PRO A 597 -36.70 -30.14 -8.69
CA PRO A 597 -37.71 -30.65 -7.78
C PRO A 597 -37.27 -32.01 -7.20
N SER A 598 -37.42 -32.17 -5.89
CA SER A 598 -37.29 -33.50 -5.26
C SER A 598 -38.37 -34.44 -5.82
N VAL A 599 -38.05 -35.72 -5.98
CA VAL A 599 -38.92 -36.77 -6.57
C VAL A 599 -40.32 -36.80 -5.93
N ALA A 600 -40.46 -36.33 -4.69
CA ALA A 600 -41.72 -36.28 -3.95
C ALA A 600 -42.67 -35.11 -4.30
N VAL A 601 -42.21 -34.07 -5.03
CA VAL A 601 -42.95 -32.78 -5.20
C VAL A 601 -43.10 -32.37 -6.68
N ALA A 602 -42.78 -33.27 -7.62
CA ALA A 602 -42.66 -32.95 -9.05
C ALA A 602 -43.93 -32.39 -9.74
N ASN A 603 -45.12 -32.49 -9.12
CA ASN A 603 -46.39 -32.10 -9.74
C ASN A 603 -46.95 -30.74 -9.28
N THR A 604 -46.28 -30.01 -8.38
CA THR A 604 -46.88 -28.80 -7.75
C THR A 604 -46.13 -27.48 -7.98
N THR A 605 -44.94 -27.48 -8.57
CA THR A 605 -44.12 -26.27 -8.75
C THR A 605 -43.62 -26.15 -10.19
N GLU A 606 -43.84 -24.99 -10.81
CA GLU A 606 -43.24 -24.64 -12.10
C GLU A 606 -41.72 -24.52 -11.93
N TYR A 607 -40.99 -25.53 -12.41
CA TYR A 607 -39.54 -25.56 -12.43
C TYR A 607 -39.01 -24.91 -13.71
N MET A 608 -38.12 -23.94 -13.56
CA MET A 608 -37.44 -23.25 -14.65
C MET A 608 -35.99 -23.74 -14.75
N GLU A 609 -35.69 -24.51 -15.79
CA GLU A 609 -34.35 -25.02 -16.03
C GLU A 609 -33.42 -23.91 -16.57
N LEU A 610 -32.24 -23.77 -15.96
CA LEU A 610 -31.18 -22.86 -16.41
C LEU A 610 -30.14 -23.62 -17.23
N SER A 611 -29.90 -23.14 -18.44
CA SER A 611 -28.85 -23.63 -19.33
C SER A 611 -27.53 -22.90 -19.08
N ARG A 612 -26.40 -23.57 -19.33
CA ARG A 612 -25.08 -22.90 -19.35
C ARG A 612 -24.88 -22.18 -20.68
N ILE A 613 -24.10 -21.11 -20.70
CA ILE A 613 -23.88 -20.35 -21.95
C ILE A 613 -23.18 -21.21 -23.00
N GLU A 614 -22.22 -22.07 -22.62
CA GLU A 614 -21.56 -23.01 -23.53
C GLU A 614 -22.53 -23.97 -24.25
N SER A 615 -23.68 -24.28 -23.62
CA SER A 615 -24.67 -25.24 -24.16
C SER A 615 -25.64 -24.64 -25.16
N LEU A 616 -25.58 -23.31 -25.39
CA LEU A 616 -26.47 -22.63 -26.32
C LEU A 616 -26.04 -22.78 -27.78
N LEU A 617 -24.76 -23.10 -28.03
CA LEU A 617 -24.22 -23.24 -29.38
C LEU A 617 -24.83 -24.47 -30.08
N GLY A 618 -25.47 -24.23 -31.23
CA GLY A 618 -26.06 -25.29 -32.06
C GLY A 618 -27.40 -25.85 -31.55
N VAL A 619 -28.02 -25.22 -30.55
CA VAL A 619 -29.32 -25.62 -30.00
C VAL A 619 -30.39 -24.61 -30.39
N SER A 620 -31.49 -25.09 -30.98
CA SER A 620 -32.65 -24.26 -31.36
C SER A 620 -33.68 -24.13 -30.25
N GLY A 621 -34.44 -23.03 -30.26
CA GLY A 621 -35.53 -22.77 -29.32
C GLY A 621 -35.14 -21.91 -28.12
N VAL A 622 -36.15 -21.52 -27.35
CA VAL A 622 -36.00 -20.62 -26.20
C VAL A 622 -35.23 -21.30 -25.07
N ARG A 623 -34.27 -20.56 -24.50
CA ARG A 623 -33.41 -20.96 -23.40
C ARG A 623 -33.39 -19.88 -22.34
N ARG A 624 -33.19 -20.32 -21.09
CA ARG A 624 -33.01 -19.45 -19.93
C ARG A 624 -31.60 -19.59 -19.43
N VAL A 625 -30.93 -18.46 -19.23
CA VAL A 625 -29.53 -18.42 -18.80
C VAL A 625 -29.33 -17.36 -17.74
N ILE A 626 -28.37 -17.61 -16.86
CA ILE A 626 -27.84 -16.62 -15.94
C ILE A 626 -26.46 -16.21 -16.44
N GLY A 627 -26.16 -14.92 -16.40
CA GLY A 627 -24.85 -14.43 -16.78
C GLY A 627 -24.62 -12.98 -16.36
N MET A 628 -23.37 -12.56 -16.45
CA MET A 628 -22.96 -11.19 -16.17
C MET A 628 -22.91 -10.39 -17.46
N LEU A 629 -23.53 -9.21 -17.46
CA LEU A 629 -23.57 -8.30 -18.59
C LEU A 629 -22.18 -7.69 -18.85
N GLY A 630 -21.72 -7.77 -20.09
CA GLY A 630 -20.48 -7.17 -20.57
C GLY A 630 -20.69 -6.37 -21.85
N GLN A 631 -19.70 -5.56 -22.21
CA GLN A 631 -19.68 -4.81 -23.47
C GLN A 631 -18.30 -4.93 -24.14
N ASP A 632 -18.30 -5.25 -25.44
CA ASP A 632 -17.06 -5.38 -26.24
C ASP A 632 -16.58 -4.02 -26.80
N GLU A 633 -15.39 -4.00 -27.40
CA GLU A 633 -14.81 -2.79 -28.01
C GLU A 633 -15.66 -2.19 -29.15
N ARG A 634 -16.56 -2.98 -29.74
CA ARG A 634 -17.50 -2.56 -30.78
C ARG A 634 -18.84 -2.10 -30.20
N LYS A 635 -18.92 -1.92 -28.88
CA LYS A 635 -20.13 -1.55 -28.12
C LYS A 635 -21.25 -2.59 -28.18
N ARG A 636 -20.97 -3.83 -28.60
CA ARG A 636 -21.97 -4.90 -28.56
C ARG A 636 -22.02 -5.48 -27.15
N PHE A 637 -23.24 -5.72 -26.68
CA PHE A 637 -23.47 -6.35 -25.41
C PHE A 637 -23.22 -7.86 -25.51
N TYR A 638 -22.70 -8.44 -24.44
CA TYR A 638 -22.56 -9.87 -24.30
C TYR A 638 -22.93 -10.30 -22.89
N LEU A 639 -23.22 -11.60 -22.77
CA LEU A 639 -23.46 -12.27 -21.52
C LEU A 639 -22.34 -13.29 -21.28
N GLU A 640 -21.80 -13.32 -20.07
CA GLU A 640 -20.69 -14.21 -19.69
C GLU A 640 -21.00 -14.97 -18.40
N ASP A 641 -20.69 -16.27 -18.38
CA ASP A 641 -20.72 -17.13 -17.20
C ASP A 641 -19.32 -17.76 -16.97
N PHE A 642 -19.20 -18.76 -16.09
CA PHE A 642 -17.91 -19.43 -15.86
C PHE A 642 -17.43 -20.29 -17.04
N THR A 643 -18.28 -20.54 -18.04
CA THR A 643 -18.04 -21.48 -19.14
C THR A 643 -17.72 -20.77 -20.44
N SER A 644 -18.51 -19.77 -20.82
CA SER A 644 -18.42 -19.13 -22.14
C SER A 644 -19.04 -17.73 -22.13
N ARG A 645 -18.91 -17.05 -23.27
CA ARG A 645 -19.54 -15.76 -23.57
C ARG A 645 -20.38 -15.86 -24.84
N ILE A 646 -21.51 -15.16 -24.88
CA ILE A 646 -22.38 -15.05 -26.05
C ILE A 646 -22.78 -13.60 -26.30
N ILE A 647 -22.80 -13.15 -27.56
CA ILE A 647 -23.30 -11.81 -27.92
C ILE A 647 -24.81 -11.79 -27.72
N VAL A 648 -25.33 -10.72 -27.14
CA VAL A 648 -26.77 -10.54 -26.90
C VAL A 648 -27.33 -9.37 -27.69
N ASP A 649 -28.53 -9.54 -28.22
CA ASP A 649 -29.33 -8.48 -28.81
C ASP A 649 -30.46 -8.09 -27.84
N LEU A 650 -30.41 -6.84 -27.37
CA LEU A 650 -31.35 -6.27 -26.40
C LEU A 650 -32.43 -5.40 -27.05
N THR A 651 -32.44 -5.26 -28.37
CA THR A 651 -33.26 -4.26 -29.08
C THR A 651 -34.76 -4.41 -28.81
N ASN A 652 -35.25 -5.65 -28.71
CA ASN A 652 -36.67 -5.98 -28.48
C ASN A 652 -36.90 -6.69 -27.13
N ALA A 653 -35.95 -6.57 -26.19
CA ALA A 653 -36.05 -7.23 -24.91
C ALA A 653 -37.14 -6.57 -24.04
N ALA A 654 -38.07 -7.36 -23.51
CA ALA A 654 -38.86 -6.95 -22.34
C ALA A 654 -38.00 -7.05 -21.09
N TYR A 655 -38.11 -6.11 -20.14
CA TYR A 655 -37.29 -6.18 -18.93
C TYR A 655 -38.03 -5.71 -17.68
N THR A 656 -37.62 -6.26 -16.54
CA THR A 656 -38.18 -5.92 -15.23
C THR A 656 -37.61 -4.62 -14.69
N ASP A 657 -38.21 -4.08 -13.63
CA ASP A 657 -37.67 -2.94 -12.91
C ASP A 657 -36.22 -3.16 -12.45
N GLY A 658 -35.37 -2.16 -12.69
CA GLY A 658 -33.98 -2.15 -12.26
C GLY A 658 -33.11 -1.18 -13.08
N LEU A 659 -31.98 -0.78 -12.52
CA LEU A 659 -30.92 -0.04 -13.22
C LEU A 659 -29.90 -1.05 -13.75
N PHE A 660 -30.10 -1.56 -14.96
CA PHE A 660 -29.18 -2.52 -15.57
C PHE A 660 -27.89 -1.82 -16.02
N THR A 661 -26.75 -2.20 -15.46
CA THR A 661 -25.43 -1.68 -15.85
C THR A 661 -24.51 -2.83 -16.27
N ILE A 662 -23.35 -2.50 -16.83
CA ILE A 662 -22.29 -3.48 -17.09
C ILE A 662 -21.79 -4.07 -15.77
N ASN A 663 -21.53 -5.37 -15.76
CA ASN A 663 -21.22 -6.23 -14.61
C ASN A 663 -22.41 -6.60 -13.72
N CYS A 664 -23.64 -6.19 -14.04
CA CYS A 664 -24.82 -6.77 -13.39
C CYS A 664 -25.00 -8.23 -13.81
N VAL A 665 -25.36 -9.09 -12.86
CA VAL A 665 -25.81 -10.46 -13.11
C VAL A 665 -27.29 -10.43 -13.44
N VAL A 666 -27.69 -11.03 -14.56
CA VAL A 666 -29.05 -11.04 -15.07
C VAL A 666 -29.52 -12.45 -15.40
N LEU A 667 -30.83 -12.65 -15.31
CA LEU A 667 -31.54 -13.78 -15.88
C LEU A 667 -32.11 -13.36 -17.23
N VAL A 668 -31.83 -14.15 -18.26
CA VAL A 668 -32.21 -13.87 -19.64
C VAL A 668 -32.96 -15.07 -20.20
N GLU A 669 -34.09 -14.80 -20.83
CA GLU A 669 -34.84 -15.75 -21.66
C GLU A 669 -34.79 -15.28 -23.12
N GLY A 670 -34.39 -16.15 -24.03
CA GLY A 670 -34.22 -15.81 -25.43
C GLY A 670 -33.89 -16.99 -26.32
N GLU A 671 -33.70 -16.73 -27.61
CA GLU A 671 -33.35 -17.73 -28.61
C GLU A 671 -32.04 -17.35 -29.31
N VAL A 672 -31.20 -18.34 -29.63
CA VAL A 672 -29.95 -18.13 -30.36
C VAL A 672 -30.21 -18.25 -31.86
N ILE A 673 -29.90 -17.18 -32.60
CA ILE A 673 -29.98 -17.11 -34.07
C ILE A 673 -28.65 -16.56 -34.56
N ASP A 674 -28.01 -17.24 -35.50
CA ASP A 674 -26.72 -16.83 -36.09
C ASP A 674 -25.64 -16.45 -35.03
N ASP A 675 -25.49 -17.30 -34.01
CA ASP A 675 -24.56 -17.13 -32.88
C ASP A 675 -24.82 -15.89 -31.99
N VAL A 676 -26.00 -15.26 -32.10
CA VAL A 676 -26.46 -14.15 -31.28
C VAL A 676 -27.68 -14.57 -30.47
N LEU A 677 -27.67 -14.32 -29.16
CA LEU A 677 -28.83 -14.54 -28.29
C LEU A 677 -29.77 -13.33 -28.39
N HIS A 678 -30.89 -13.51 -29.07
CA HIS A 678 -31.95 -12.51 -29.12
C HIS A 678 -32.80 -12.61 -27.86
N VAL A 679 -32.73 -11.57 -27.03
CA VAL A 679 -33.37 -11.54 -25.72
C VAL A 679 -34.86 -11.23 -25.87
N GLN A 680 -35.70 -12.13 -25.34
CA GLN A 680 -37.14 -11.92 -25.25
C GLN A 680 -37.50 -11.23 -23.93
N SER A 681 -36.94 -11.73 -22.82
CA SER A 681 -37.11 -11.10 -21.51
C SER A 681 -35.83 -11.13 -20.67
N MET A 682 -35.59 -10.08 -19.89
CA MET A 682 -34.47 -9.95 -18.98
C MET A 682 -34.90 -9.41 -17.62
N GLY A 683 -34.37 -9.99 -16.55
CA GLY A 683 -34.62 -9.51 -15.20
C GLY A 683 -33.45 -9.75 -14.27
N PHE A 684 -33.49 -9.12 -13.10
CA PHE A 684 -32.52 -9.46 -12.08
C PHE A 684 -32.85 -10.79 -11.39
N PRO A 685 -31.83 -11.53 -10.93
CA PRO A 685 -31.97 -12.68 -10.07
C PRO A 685 -32.82 -12.36 -8.81
N PRO A 686 -33.77 -13.23 -8.41
CA PRO A 686 -34.58 -12.97 -7.24
C PRO A 686 -33.72 -12.88 -5.97
N PRO A 687 -34.04 -11.97 -5.02
CA PRO A 687 -33.31 -11.83 -3.77
C PRO A 687 -33.58 -13.01 -2.83
N GLU A 688 -32.68 -13.23 -1.87
CA GLU A 688 -32.81 -14.23 -0.81
C GLU A 688 -33.07 -13.50 0.51
N THR A 689 -34.04 -13.99 1.27
CA THR A 689 -34.40 -13.43 2.59
C THR A 689 -33.26 -13.64 3.59
N LYS A 690 -33.17 -12.76 4.60
CA LYS A 690 -32.14 -12.86 5.65
C LYS A 690 -32.19 -14.21 6.38
N GLU A 691 -33.39 -14.71 6.67
CA GLU A 691 -33.61 -15.99 7.36
C GLU A 691 -33.02 -17.16 6.56
N ALA A 692 -33.36 -17.25 5.27
CA ALA A 692 -32.81 -18.26 4.37
C ALA A 692 -31.28 -18.15 4.24
N SER A 693 -30.74 -16.92 4.19
CA SER A 693 -29.28 -16.71 4.17
C SER A 693 -28.61 -17.22 5.45
N LEU A 694 -29.20 -16.97 6.61
CA LEU A 694 -28.69 -17.41 7.91
C LEU A 694 -28.76 -18.94 8.07
N GLU A 695 -29.78 -19.60 7.53
CA GLU A 695 -29.86 -21.07 7.49
C GLU A 695 -28.69 -21.66 6.69
N VAL A 696 -28.35 -21.04 5.56
CA VAL A 696 -27.22 -21.46 4.71
C VAL A 696 -25.87 -21.23 5.39
N LEU A 697 -25.75 -20.19 6.22
CA LEU A 697 -24.52 -19.90 6.97
C LEU A 697 -24.29 -20.89 8.12
N GLY A 698 -25.30 -21.66 8.55
CA GLY A 698 -25.13 -22.74 9.52
C GLY A 698 -24.61 -22.29 10.89
N GLY A 699 -24.95 -21.07 11.32
CA GLY A 699 -24.52 -20.49 12.59
C GLY A 699 -23.27 -19.60 12.51
N ILE A 700 -22.67 -19.45 11.32
CA ILE A 700 -21.55 -18.52 11.10
C ILE A 700 -22.07 -17.08 11.04
N ASP A 701 -21.48 -16.18 11.81
CA ASP A 701 -21.75 -14.75 11.72
C ASP A 701 -20.89 -14.12 10.62
N PRO A 702 -21.47 -13.48 9.58
CA PRO A 702 -20.71 -12.88 8.49
C PRO A 702 -19.78 -11.73 8.95
N LEU A 703 -20.01 -11.13 10.12
CA LEU A 703 -19.16 -10.09 10.70
C LEU A 703 -18.11 -10.64 11.68
N GLY A 704 -18.09 -11.95 11.91
CA GLY A 704 -17.10 -12.61 12.77
C GLY A 704 -17.36 -12.48 14.27
N VAL A 705 -18.57 -12.11 14.68
CA VAL A 705 -18.95 -12.07 16.09
C VAL A 705 -19.42 -13.46 16.52
N GLU A 706 -18.70 -14.09 17.45
CA GLU A 706 -19.08 -15.39 17.99
C GLU A 706 -20.11 -15.22 19.11
N VAL A 707 -21.34 -15.67 18.86
CA VAL A 707 -22.45 -15.61 19.83
C VAL A 707 -23.14 -16.96 19.89
N SER A 708 -23.31 -17.54 21.08
CA SER A 708 -24.06 -18.79 21.25
C SER A 708 -25.54 -18.62 20.91
N ALA A 709 -26.23 -19.70 20.55
CA ALA A 709 -27.67 -19.67 20.27
C ALA A 709 -28.49 -19.15 21.46
N GLN A 710 -28.07 -19.46 22.69
CA GLN A 710 -28.73 -18.99 23.91
C GLN A 710 -28.51 -17.49 24.14
N GLN A 711 -27.29 -16.99 23.98
CA GLN A 711 -27.00 -15.55 24.06
C GLN A 711 -27.75 -14.77 22.99
N ARG A 712 -27.87 -15.32 21.77
CA ARG A 712 -28.60 -14.66 20.68
C ARG A 712 -30.08 -14.45 21.00
N GLU A 713 -30.72 -15.38 21.72
CA GLU A 713 -32.10 -15.20 22.18
C GLU A 713 -32.18 -14.12 23.27
N GLN A 714 -31.23 -14.09 24.20
CA GLN A 714 -31.15 -13.04 25.23
C GLN A 714 -30.94 -11.65 24.61
N ILE A 715 -30.07 -11.52 23.61
CA ILE A 715 -29.84 -10.28 22.87
C ILE A 715 -31.13 -9.83 22.16
N ARG A 716 -31.91 -10.76 21.61
CA ARG A 716 -33.21 -10.47 21.00
C ARG A 716 -34.25 -10.00 22.03
N GLU A 717 -34.26 -10.59 23.22
CA GLU A 717 -35.12 -10.13 24.32
C GLU A 717 -34.75 -8.71 24.77
N LEU A 718 -33.45 -8.39 24.84
CA LEU A 718 -32.97 -7.04 25.13
C LEU A 718 -33.39 -6.03 24.05
N GLU A 719 -33.22 -6.39 22.77
CA GLU A 719 -33.68 -5.59 21.63
C GLU A 719 -35.17 -5.28 21.72
N ALA A 720 -35.98 -6.30 22.02
CA ALA A 720 -37.42 -6.16 22.16
C ALA A 720 -37.83 -5.29 23.36
N SER A 721 -36.96 -5.10 24.35
CA SER A 721 -37.21 -4.26 25.53
C SER A 721 -36.77 -2.80 25.35
N ASP A 722 -35.91 -2.51 24.37
CA ASP A 722 -35.32 -1.19 24.15
C ASP A 722 -36.15 -0.32 23.19
N HIS A 723 -37.33 0.09 23.67
CA HIS A 723 -38.24 0.92 22.88
C HIS A 723 -37.83 2.40 22.77
N HIS A 724 -36.81 2.83 23.52
CA HIS A 724 -36.38 4.23 23.57
C HIS A 724 -35.21 4.53 22.64
N ALA A 725 -34.53 3.51 22.11
CA ALA A 725 -33.45 3.71 21.17
C ALA A 725 -33.88 4.56 19.97
N THR A 726 -33.07 5.56 19.67
CA THR A 726 -33.34 6.56 18.64
C THR A 726 -32.05 6.90 17.91
N PHE A 727 -32.06 6.78 16.59
CA PHE A 727 -30.94 7.12 15.72
C PHE A 727 -31.26 8.34 14.89
N ILE A 728 -30.35 9.29 14.82
CA ILE A 728 -30.45 10.50 14.01
C ILE A 728 -29.48 10.37 12.84
N VAL A 729 -29.97 10.50 11.62
CA VAL A 729 -29.19 10.26 10.40
C VAL A 729 -29.15 11.52 9.53
N LEU A 730 -27.95 11.99 9.24
CA LEU A 730 -27.68 13.15 8.38
C LEU A 730 -26.73 12.76 7.24
N SER A 731 -26.84 13.42 6.09
CA SER A 731 -25.95 13.27 4.94
C SER A 731 -25.48 14.62 4.43
N ALA A 732 -24.25 14.70 3.90
CA ALA A 732 -23.66 15.92 3.35
C ALA A 732 -23.70 17.10 4.35
N VAL A 733 -23.08 16.89 5.51
CA VAL A 733 -23.04 17.85 6.64
C VAL A 733 -21.86 18.83 6.45
N TYR A 734 -22.03 19.84 5.61
CA TYR A 734 -20.99 20.83 5.29
C TYR A 734 -20.68 21.74 6.49
N LEU A 735 -19.65 21.40 7.26
CA LEU A 735 -19.30 22.11 8.50
C LEU A 735 -18.70 23.50 8.25
N ASP A 736 -18.25 23.77 7.02
CA ASP A 736 -17.75 25.07 6.59
C ASP A 736 -18.88 26.07 6.28
N ASP A 737 -20.14 25.62 6.18
CA ASP A 737 -21.30 26.49 6.06
C ASP A 737 -21.80 26.92 7.46
N PRO A 738 -21.75 28.22 7.80
CA PRO A 738 -22.25 28.72 9.09
C PRO A 738 -23.74 28.43 9.32
N GLN A 739 -24.55 28.32 8.25
CA GLN A 739 -25.96 27.96 8.39
C GLN A 739 -26.13 26.52 8.85
N VAL A 740 -25.32 25.60 8.32
CA VAL A 740 -25.31 24.19 8.76
C VAL A 740 -24.93 24.09 10.22
N MET A 741 -23.88 24.79 10.66
CA MET A 741 -23.48 24.81 12.08
C MET A 741 -24.55 25.40 12.99
N SER A 742 -25.24 26.46 12.56
CA SER A 742 -26.39 27.03 13.29
C SER A 742 -27.56 26.05 13.39
N LYS A 743 -27.86 25.32 12.30
CA LYS A 743 -28.95 24.35 12.27
C LYS A 743 -28.63 23.07 13.04
N LEU A 744 -27.36 22.67 13.12
CA LEU A 744 -26.91 21.63 14.05
C LEU A 744 -27.09 22.05 15.51
N ASP A 745 -26.87 23.33 15.83
CA ASP A 745 -27.11 23.87 17.17
C ASP A 745 -28.59 23.78 17.57
N GLU A 746 -29.48 24.24 16.68
CA GLU A 746 -30.94 24.13 16.87
C GLU A 746 -31.41 22.67 16.97
N LEU A 747 -30.83 21.77 16.16
CA LEU A 747 -31.12 20.35 16.19
C LEU A 747 -30.74 19.74 17.55
N PHE A 748 -29.51 19.96 18.02
CA PHE A 748 -29.07 19.44 19.31
C PHE A 748 -29.86 20.04 20.47
N GLN A 749 -30.22 21.33 20.39
CA GLN A 749 -31.11 21.96 21.36
C GLN A 749 -32.48 21.25 21.45
N GLY A 750 -33.08 20.94 20.30
CA GLY A 750 -34.37 20.24 20.25
C GLY A 750 -34.29 18.80 20.76
N LEU A 751 -33.14 18.14 20.58
CA LEU A 751 -32.92 16.74 20.91
C LEU A 751 -32.36 16.50 22.32
N GLU A 752 -31.92 17.53 23.04
CA GLU A 752 -31.32 17.39 24.39
C GLU A 752 -32.28 16.74 25.41
N SER A 753 -33.59 16.90 25.21
CA SER A 753 -34.61 16.24 26.04
C SER A 753 -34.85 14.76 25.70
N VAL A 754 -34.61 14.38 24.44
CA VAL A 754 -34.83 13.01 23.92
C VAL A 754 -33.58 12.16 24.09
N GLN A 755 -32.39 12.77 23.99
CA GLN A 755 -31.07 12.13 24.09
C GLN A 755 -30.94 10.91 23.18
N PRO A 756 -30.89 11.12 21.85
CA PRO A 756 -30.79 10.04 20.89
C PRO A 756 -29.61 9.11 21.19
N THR A 757 -29.80 7.81 21.02
CA THR A 757 -28.76 6.82 21.30
C THR A 757 -27.58 6.94 20.33
N LEU A 758 -27.85 7.31 19.07
CA LEU A 758 -26.84 7.34 18.00
C LEU A 758 -27.08 8.47 17.02
N PHE A 759 -26.02 9.19 16.66
CA PHE A 759 -25.97 10.11 15.53
C PHE A 759 -25.09 9.52 14.43
N ILE A 760 -25.62 9.39 13.21
CA ILE A 760 -24.91 8.98 12.01
C ILE A 760 -24.74 10.21 11.13
N LEU A 761 -23.52 10.71 11.04
CA LEU A 761 -23.17 11.87 10.22
C LEU A 761 -22.41 11.38 8.99
N MET A 762 -23.05 11.39 7.82
CA MET A 762 -22.39 11.09 6.56
C MET A 762 -21.87 12.38 5.91
N GLY A 763 -20.64 12.32 5.40
CA GLY A 763 -20.02 13.41 4.66
C GLY A 763 -20.72 13.71 3.31
N ASP A 764 -20.19 14.62 2.51
CA ASP A 764 -18.95 15.36 2.75
C ASP A 764 -19.09 16.34 3.93
N PHE A 765 -18.00 16.56 4.67
CA PHE A 765 -17.96 17.48 5.80
C PHE A 765 -17.52 18.89 5.41
N MET A 766 -17.20 19.11 4.14
CA MET A 766 -16.88 20.41 3.57
C MET A 766 -17.56 20.58 2.22
N SER A 767 -17.93 21.82 1.89
CA SER A 767 -18.52 22.18 0.60
C SER A 767 -17.55 22.07 -0.58
N THR A 768 -16.24 22.16 -0.32
CA THR A 768 -15.19 22.05 -1.34
C THR A 768 -14.15 20.99 -0.99
N SER A 769 -13.66 20.29 -2.01
CA SER A 769 -12.60 19.28 -1.86
C SER A 769 -11.25 19.92 -1.55
N ILE A 770 -10.44 19.25 -0.72
CA ILE A 770 -9.10 19.73 -0.36
C ILE A 770 -8.17 19.78 -1.56
N GLY A 771 -7.42 20.88 -1.70
CA GLY A 771 -6.37 21.03 -2.70
C GLY A 771 -6.87 21.42 -4.10
N GLY A 772 -8.11 21.92 -4.20
CA GLY A 772 -8.76 22.36 -5.44
C GLY A 772 -8.25 23.69 -6.03
N GLY A 773 -7.24 24.33 -5.42
CA GLY A 773 -6.65 25.59 -5.89
C GLY A 773 -6.83 26.75 -4.92
N ALA A 774 -6.63 27.99 -5.39
CA ALA A 774 -6.75 29.19 -4.58
C ALA A 774 -8.17 29.36 -4.03
N GLY A 775 -8.33 29.38 -2.70
CA GLY A 775 -9.62 29.45 -2.02
C GLY A 775 -10.29 28.12 -1.70
N SER A 776 -9.62 26.97 -1.95
CA SER A 776 -10.11 25.67 -1.50
C SER A 776 -9.79 25.42 -0.03
N ASN A 777 -10.69 24.69 0.65
CA ASN A 777 -10.49 24.29 2.04
C ASN A 777 -9.24 23.41 2.18
N SER A 778 -8.54 23.57 3.30
CA SER A 778 -7.37 22.81 3.68
C SER A 778 -7.70 21.74 4.74
N LEU A 779 -6.77 20.82 4.98
CA LEU A 779 -6.88 19.88 6.11
C LEU A 779 -6.95 20.59 7.47
N GLN A 780 -6.36 21.79 7.54
CA GLN A 780 -6.38 22.62 8.75
C GLN A 780 -7.77 23.20 9.02
N ASP A 781 -8.48 23.60 7.96
CA ASP A 781 -9.83 24.16 8.06
C ASP A 781 -10.80 23.06 8.52
N LEU A 782 -10.74 21.86 7.93
CA LEU A 782 -11.57 20.73 8.42
C LEU A 782 -11.34 20.42 9.89
N ARG A 783 -10.08 20.46 10.35
CA ARG A 783 -9.74 20.23 11.76
C ARG A 783 -10.42 21.27 12.66
N GLU A 784 -10.43 22.54 12.25
CA GLU A 784 -11.08 23.63 12.98
C GLU A 784 -12.60 23.43 13.02
N TYR A 785 -13.22 23.09 11.88
CA TYR A 785 -14.66 22.82 11.82
C TYR A 785 -15.09 21.60 12.64
N LEU A 786 -14.31 20.51 12.64
CA LEU A 786 -14.55 19.35 13.50
C LEU A 786 -14.35 19.69 14.98
N GLU A 787 -13.42 20.59 15.30
CA GLU A 787 -13.24 21.09 16.66
C GLU A 787 -14.45 21.93 17.13
N GLU A 788 -14.99 22.77 16.25
CA GLU A 788 -16.21 23.53 16.49
C GLU A 788 -17.42 22.63 16.67
N LEU A 789 -17.56 21.58 15.86
CA LEU A 789 -18.58 20.54 16.05
C LEU A 789 -18.45 19.88 17.43
N GLY A 790 -17.23 19.58 17.87
CA GLY A 790 -16.99 19.05 19.21
C GLY A 790 -17.40 20.01 20.33
N ASN A 791 -17.12 21.31 20.18
CA ASN A 791 -17.58 22.34 21.12
C ASN A 791 -19.11 22.45 21.13
N LEU A 792 -19.73 22.31 19.97
CA LEU A 792 -21.17 22.36 19.80
C LEU A 792 -21.85 21.17 20.50
N ILE A 793 -21.32 19.96 20.36
CA ILE A 793 -21.82 18.77 21.08
C ILE A 793 -21.68 18.99 22.60
N LEU A 794 -20.54 19.49 23.07
CA LEU A 794 -20.31 19.74 24.51
C LEU A 794 -21.21 20.83 25.12
N LYS A 795 -21.84 21.68 24.30
CA LYS A 795 -22.87 22.63 24.76
C LYS A 795 -24.10 21.91 25.34
N TYR A 796 -24.33 20.67 24.93
CA TYR A 796 -25.48 19.83 25.26
C TYR A 796 -25.04 18.56 26.02
N PRO A 797 -24.89 18.63 27.36
CA PRO A 797 -24.28 17.57 28.14
C PRO A 797 -25.05 16.24 28.10
N GLY A 798 -26.39 16.27 27.99
CA GLY A 798 -27.21 15.06 27.89
C GLY A 798 -26.88 14.26 26.62
N ILE A 799 -26.79 14.95 25.48
CA ILE A 799 -26.31 14.36 24.22
C ILE A 799 -24.84 13.91 24.34
N ALA A 800 -23.95 14.76 24.88
CA ALA A 800 -22.52 14.44 24.94
C ALA A 800 -22.21 13.19 25.79
N GLU A 801 -22.96 12.97 26.88
CA GLU A 801 -22.76 11.84 27.78
C GLU A 801 -23.44 10.55 27.28
N ASN A 802 -24.66 10.65 26.72
CA ASN A 802 -25.51 9.49 26.44
C ASN A 802 -25.57 9.09 24.96
N SER A 803 -25.21 9.98 24.03
CA SER A 803 -25.25 9.70 22.59
C SER A 803 -23.91 9.24 22.04
N ARG A 804 -23.94 8.26 21.14
CA ARG A 804 -22.80 7.90 20.29
C ARG A 804 -22.84 8.65 18.97
N PHE A 805 -21.69 8.93 18.38
CA PHE A 805 -21.58 9.59 17.08
C PHE A 805 -20.75 8.73 16.12
N VAL A 806 -21.25 8.48 14.92
CA VAL A 806 -20.54 7.77 13.85
C VAL A 806 -20.36 8.71 12.66
N LEU A 807 -19.11 9.04 12.34
CA LEU A 807 -18.78 9.81 11.15
C LEU A 807 -18.43 8.86 10.00
N VAL A 808 -19.12 9.01 8.88
CA VAL A 808 -18.91 8.23 7.64
C VAL A 808 -18.43 9.17 6.53
N PRO A 809 -17.23 8.97 5.97
CA PRO A 809 -16.65 9.90 5.01
C PRO A 809 -17.38 9.87 3.66
N GLY A 810 -17.60 11.04 3.08
CA GLY A 810 -18.13 11.23 1.73
C GLY A 810 -17.07 11.14 0.63
N PRO A 811 -17.46 11.30 -0.65
CA PRO A 811 -16.57 11.22 -1.80
C PRO A 811 -15.50 12.31 -1.90
N ASN A 812 -15.71 13.48 -1.29
CA ASN A 812 -14.82 14.64 -1.38
C ASN A 812 -14.05 14.92 -0.08
N ASP A 813 -14.28 14.12 0.96
CA ASP A 813 -13.57 14.21 2.23
C ASP A 813 -12.09 13.79 2.15
N PRO A 814 -11.21 14.32 3.03
CA PRO A 814 -9.81 13.91 3.07
C PRO A 814 -9.64 12.44 3.42
N GLY A 815 -8.62 11.81 2.82
CA GLY A 815 -8.36 10.38 3.00
C GLY A 815 -9.36 9.48 2.28
N SER A 816 -10.45 10.05 1.74
CA SER A 816 -11.41 9.36 0.91
C SER A 816 -10.82 9.07 -0.47
N SER A 817 -10.53 7.80 -0.73
CA SER A 817 -10.12 7.38 -2.06
C SER A 817 -11.34 7.40 -2.99
N ARG A 818 -11.15 7.68 -4.28
CA ARG A 818 -12.23 7.48 -5.27
C ARG A 818 -12.62 5.99 -5.41
N ALA A 819 -11.81 5.08 -4.86
CA ALA A 819 -12.10 3.66 -4.79
C ALA A 819 -12.80 3.27 -3.49
N PHE A 820 -13.63 2.22 -3.55
CA PHE A 820 -14.22 1.62 -2.37
C PHE A 820 -13.46 0.38 -1.90
N PRO A 821 -13.46 0.07 -0.58
CA PRO A 821 -13.94 0.92 0.50
C PRO A 821 -13.06 2.16 0.71
N ARG A 822 -13.64 3.21 1.29
CA ARG A 822 -12.94 4.44 1.70
C ARG A 822 -12.50 4.33 3.15
N HIS A 823 -11.29 4.81 3.43
CA HIS A 823 -10.77 4.92 4.79
C HIS A 823 -11.58 5.92 5.61
N PRO A 824 -11.60 5.78 6.95
CA PRO A 824 -12.15 6.79 7.83
C PRO A 824 -11.45 8.15 7.64
N LEU A 825 -12.08 9.20 8.14
CA LEU A 825 -11.45 10.53 8.22
C LEU A 825 -10.10 10.44 8.96
N PRO A 826 -9.01 11.04 8.44
CA PRO A 826 -7.69 10.92 9.03
C PRO A 826 -7.61 11.46 10.46
N ASP A 827 -6.87 10.77 11.33
CA ASP A 827 -6.62 11.17 12.72
C ASP A 827 -6.08 12.61 12.85
N LEU A 828 -5.37 13.11 11.82
CA LEU A 828 -4.86 14.46 11.78
C LEU A 828 -5.95 15.53 11.97
N CYS A 829 -7.17 15.27 11.49
CA CYS A 829 -8.31 16.19 11.59
C CYS A 829 -9.33 15.81 12.67
N THR A 830 -9.40 14.53 13.07
CA THR A 830 -10.43 14.03 14.00
C THR A 830 -9.98 13.93 15.45
N ARG A 831 -8.66 13.94 15.72
CA ARG A 831 -8.11 13.70 17.07
C ARG A 831 -8.63 14.64 18.15
N GLU A 832 -8.81 15.92 17.84
CA GLU A 832 -9.30 16.91 18.81
C GLU A 832 -10.79 16.73 19.11
N LEU A 833 -11.60 16.40 18.09
CA LEU A 833 -13.01 16.04 18.25
C LEU A 833 -13.15 14.81 19.16
N ILE A 834 -12.43 13.73 18.86
CA ILE A 834 -12.48 12.48 19.64
C ILE A 834 -12.00 12.70 21.08
N ARG A 835 -10.99 13.56 21.28
CA ARG A 835 -10.52 13.92 22.63
C ARG A 835 -11.60 14.66 23.44
N LYS A 836 -12.39 15.51 22.80
CA LYS A 836 -13.49 16.27 23.43
C LYS A 836 -14.72 15.42 23.66
N VAL A 837 -15.07 14.57 22.68
CA VAL A 837 -16.26 13.72 22.69
C VAL A 837 -15.82 12.27 22.44
N PRO A 838 -15.52 11.51 23.50
CA PRO A 838 -14.96 10.14 23.37
C PRO A 838 -15.95 9.13 22.76
N ASN A 839 -17.24 9.47 22.74
CA ASN A 839 -18.30 8.65 22.14
C ASN A 839 -18.36 8.79 20.60
N VAL A 840 -17.39 9.48 19.98
CA VAL A 840 -17.26 9.64 18.52
C VAL A 840 -16.42 8.50 17.93
N THR A 841 -16.95 7.84 16.90
CA THR A 841 -16.26 6.83 16.09
C THR A 841 -16.19 7.29 14.64
N CYS A 842 -14.99 7.39 14.08
CA CYS A 842 -14.80 7.62 12.65
C CYS A 842 -14.75 6.26 11.94
N SER A 843 -15.72 5.97 11.08
CA SER A 843 -15.81 4.68 10.38
C SER A 843 -15.47 4.82 8.89
N THR A 844 -15.40 3.68 8.19
CA THR A 844 -15.17 3.62 6.74
C THR A 844 -16.44 3.96 5.96
N ASN A 845 -16.34 4.05 4.64
CA ASN A 845 -17.49 4.08 3.75
C ASN A 845 -17.37 2.98 2.67
N PRO A 846 -18.27 1.98 2.61
CA PRO A 846 -19.38 1.76 3.56
C PRO A 846 -18.89 1.41 4.96
N CYS A 847 -19.80 1.40 5.92
CA CYS A 847 -19.64 0.74 7.20
C CYS A 847 -20.91 -0.04 7.56
N ARG A 848 -20.82 -0.91 8.57
CA ARG A 848 -21.97 -1.62 9.12
C ARG A 848 -22.13 -1.30 10.59
N ILE A 849 -23.36 -1.14 11.03
CA ILE A 849 -23.71 -1.00 12.43
C ILE A 849 -24.60 -2.17 12.80
N ARG A 850 -24.24 -2.89 13.86
CA ARG A 850 -25.10 -3.88 14.47
C ARG A 850 -25.72 -3.28 15.72
N TYR A 851 -27.04 -3.24 15.75
CA TYR A 851 -27.83 -2.88 16.91
C TYR A 851 -28.57 -4.13 17.38
N TYR A 852 -28.14 -4.68 18.52
CA TYR A 852 -28.57 -6.01 18.96
C TYR A 852 -28.44 -7.08 17.86
N THR A 853 -29.56 -7.57 17.33
CA THR A 853 -29.58 -8.58 16.25
C THR A 853 -29.78 -7.99 14.85
N GLN A 854 -30.01 -6.68 14.74
CA GLN A 854 -30.22 -5.96 13.49
C GLN A 854 -28.91 -5.52 12.85
N ASP A 855 -28.76 -5.78 11.56
CA ASP A 855 -27.64 -5.34 10.74
C ASP A 855 -28.06 -4.16 9.85
N ILE A 856 -27.41 -3.02 10.05
CA ILE A 856 -27.62 -1.77 9.34
C ILE A 856 -26.39 -1.49 8.48
N VAL A 857 -26.58 -1.31 7.17
CA VAL A 857 -25.51 -0.94 6.23
C VAL A 857 -25.62 0.53 5.90
N ILE A 858 -24.52 1.27 6.00
CA ILE A 858 -24.46 2.69 5.67
C ILE A 858 -23.52 2.88 4.48
N PHE A 859 -23.99 3.59 3.46
CA PHE A 859 -23.22 3.84 2.24
C PHE A 859 -23.44 5.25 1.72
N ARG A 860 -22.35 6.04 1.64
CA ARG A 860 -22.38 7.43 1.18
C ARG A 860 -21.71 7.57 -0.21
N ASP A 861 -22.51 7.72 -1.26
CA ASP A 861 -22.03 8.03 -2.60
C ASP A 861 -23.18 8.59 -3.44
N ASP A 862 -22.89 9.41 -4.45
CA ASP A 862 -23.92 9.93 -5.36
C ASP A 862 -24.30 8.86 -6.40
N LEU A 863 -24.84 7.74 -5.89
CA LEU A 863 -24.96 6.48 -6.59
C LEU A 863 -26.10 6.51 -7.61
N GLN A 864 -27.22 7.16 -7.29
CA GLN A 864 -28.37 7.26 -8.17
C GLN A 864 -27.97 7.87 -9.52
N GLN A 865 -27.31 9.04 -9.50
CA GLN A 865 -26.85 9.71 -10.71
C GLN A 865 -25.78 8.89 -11.45
N LYS A 866 -24.86 8.23 -10.73
CA LYS A 866 -23.84 7.37 -11.34
C LYS A 866 -24.47 6.17 -12.06
N MET A 867 -25.43 5.50 -11.44
CA MET A 867 -26.09 4.33 -12.01
C MET A 867 -26.99 4.68 -13.18
N GLN A 868 -27.74 5.78 -13.11
CA GLN A 868 -28.51 6.28 -14.25
C GLN A 868 -27.63 6.53 -15.48
N ARG A 869 -26.47 7.18 -15.31
CA ARG A 869 -25.53 7.45 -16.42
C ARG A 869 -24.96 6.19 -17.08
N HIS A 870 -24.94 5.07 -16.35
CA HIS A 870 -24.39 3.80 -16.83
C HIS A 870 -25.47 2.75 -17.10
N ALA A 871 -26.74 3.12 -16.98
CA ALA A 871 -27.85 2.24 -17.28
C ALA A 871 -27.85 1.96 -18.79
N ILE A 872 -27.84 0.68 -19.18
CA ILE A 872 -27.87 0.26 -20.58
C ILE A 872 -29.30 0.21 -21.13
N LEU A 873 -30.30 0.20 -20.25
CA LEU A 873 -31.72 0.23 -20.55
C LEU A 873 -32.40 1.36 -19.79
N THR A 874 -33.41 1.96 -20.39
CA THR A 874 -34.19 3.04 -19.78
C THR A 874 -34.99 2.49 -18.60
N PRO A 875 -35.00 3.14 -17.43
CA PRO A 875 -35.86 2.75 -16.31
C PRO A 875 -37.34 2.86 -16.70
N MET A 876 -38.16 1.91 -16.23
CA MET A 876 -39.60 1.90 -16.52
C MET A 876 -40.35 2.83 -15.54
N PRO A 877 -41.29 3.66 -15.99
CA PRO A 877 -42.13 4.44 -15.07
C PRO A 877 -43.01 3.50 -14.25
N SER A 878 -43.31 3.85 -12.99
CA SER A 878 -44.21 3.05 -12.18
C SER A 878 -45.64 3.07 -12.74
N GLU A 879 -46.34 1.94 -12.68
CA GLU A 879 -47.71 1.78 -13.22
C GLU A 879 -48.77 2.69 -12.55
N GLN A 880 -48.39 3.50 -11.57
CA GLN A 880 -49.29 4.27 -10.70
C GLN A 880 -49.38 5.77 -11.02
N GLU A 881 -48.54 6.32 -11.92
CA GLU A 881 -48.63 7.72 -12.34
C GLU A 881 -49.38 7.82 -13.69
N GLU A 882 -50.54 8.48 -13.69
CA GLU A 882 -51.30 8.78 -14.92
C GLU A 882 -50.38 9.47 -15.93
N ALA A 883 -50.31 8.94 -17.16
CA ALA A 883 -49.47 9.48 -18.23
C ALA A 883 -49.81 10.97 -18.47
N VAL A 884 -48.95 11.87 -18.00
CA VAL A 884 -49.05 13.29 -18.29
C VAL A 884 -48.75 13.47 -19.79
N MET A 885 -49.72 13.97 -20.55
CA MET A 885 -49.53 14.22 -21.98
C MET A 885 -48.79 15.55 -22.17
N ASP A 886 -47.78 15.58 -23.02
CA ASP A 886 -47.09 16.83 -23.38
C ASP A 886 -47.95 17.74 -24.28
N GLU A 887 -47.51 18.98 -24.53
CA GLU A 887 -48.24 19.94 -25.40
C GLU A 887 -48.39 19.45 -26.85
N SER A 888 -47.72 18.36 -27.25
CA SER A 888 -47.83 17.68 -28.55
C SER A 888 -48.73 16.45 -28.55
N GLY A 889 -49.28 16.04 -27.39
CA GLY A 889 -50.14 14.87 -27.27
C GLY A 889 -49.40 13.53 -27.22
N GLU A 890 -48.08 13.53 -26.99
CA GLU A 890 -47.31 12.32 -26.69
C GLU A 890 -47.22 12.09 -25.17
N PRO A 891 -47.18 10.83 -24.70
CA PRO A 891 -47.01 10.55 -23.28
C PRO A 891 -45.63 11.05 -22.82
N ALA A 892 -45.60 12.02 -21.90
CA ALA A 892 -44.36 12.46 -21.28
C ALA A 892 -43.84 11.33 -20.39
N GLN A 893 -42.93 10.51 -20.91
CA GLN A 893 -42.22 9.47 -20.16
C GLN A 893 -41.13 10.07 -19.26
N SER A 894 -41.46 11.05 -18.41
CA SER A 894 -40.53 11.52 -17.39
C SER A 894 -40.65 10.60 -16.16
N VAL A 895 -39.68 9.71 -15.97
CA VAL A 895 -39.59 8.87 -14.77
C VAL A 895 -39.34 9.77 -13.55
N SER A 896 -40.19 9.68 -12.52
CA SER A 896 -40.04 10.48 -11.31
C SER A 896 -38.76 10.10 -10.53
N GLN A 897 -38.22 11.05 -9.76
CA GLN A 897 -37.01 10.80 -8.97
C GLN A 897 -37.18 9.64 -7.97
N THR A 898 -38.38 9.52 -7.39
CA THR A 898 -38.76 8.43 -6.49
C THR A 898 -38.77 7.07 -7.18
N ASP A 899 -39.22 7.01 -8.44
CA ASP A 899 -39.20 5.77 -9.22
C ASP A 899 -37.79 5.32 -9.53
N ILE A 900 -36.87 6.25 -9.81
CA ILE A 900 -35.46 5.92 -9.94
C ILE A 900 -34.90 5.37 -8.61
N SER A 901 -35.26 5.96 -7.47
CA SER A 901 -34.81 5.46 -6.16
C SER A 901 -35.32 4.03 -5.88
N LYS A 902 -36.54 3.69 -6.33
CA LYS A 902 -37.07 2.30 -6.31
C LYS A 902 -36.21 1.36 -7.16
N HIS A 903 -35.89 1.75 -8.38
CA HIS A 903 -35.00 0.96 -9.24
C HIS A 903 -33.60 0.80 -8.64
N LEU A 904 -33.06 1.84 -8.00
CA LEU A 904 -31.77 1.80 -7.31
C LEU A 904 -31.80 0.76 -6.19
N ALA A 905 -32.72 0.89 -5.24
CA ALA A 905 -32.85 -0.02 -4.10
C ALA A 905 -33.00 -1.49 -4.55
N LYS A 906 -33.89 -1.72 -5.53
CA LYS A 906 -34.09 -3.04 -6.13
C LYS A 906 -32.79 -3.58 -6.74
N THR A 907 -32.05 -2.75 -7.47
CA THR A 907 -30.79 -3.17 -8.10
C THR A 907 -29.74 -3.58 -7.08
N LEU A 908 -29.54 -2.82 -6.00
CA LEU A 908 -28.53 -3.14 -4.99
C LEU A 908 -28.83 -4.47 -4.29
N ILE A 909 -30.09 -4.67 -3.91
CA ILE A 909 -30.55 -5.86 -3.19
C ILE A 909 -30.52 -7.09 -4.12
N ASP A 910 -31.03 -6.96 -5.35
CA ASP A 910 -31.01 -8.07 -6.31
C ASP A 910 -29.58 -8.43 -6.73
N GLN A 911 -28.67 -7.46 -6.88
CA GLN A 911 -27.27 -7.73 -7.18
C GLN A 911 -26.47 -8.21 -5.94
N ALA A 912 -27.08 -8.18 -4.75
CA ALA A 912 -26.41 -8.43 -3.47
C ALA A 912 -25.09 -7.65 -3.32
N HIS A 913 -25.06 -6.40 -3.79
CA HIS A 913 -23.83 -5.61 -3.84
C HIS A 913 -24.12 -4.11 -3.86
N LEU A 914 -23.38 -3.33 -3.06
CA LEU A 914 -23.55 -1.86 -2.95
C LEU A 914 -23.13 -1.08 -4.21
N CYS A 915 -22.24 -1.67 -5.02
CA CYS A 915 -21.73 -1.02 -6.23
C CYS A 915 -21.76 -1.95 -7.47
N PRO A 916 -22.94 -2.21 -8.05
CA PRO A 916 -23.08 -2.92 -9.31
C PRO A 916 -22.87 -1.93 -10.47
N LEU A 917 -21.61 -1.49 -10.63
CA LEU A 917 -21.16 -0.59 -11.68
C LEU A 917 -19.90 -1.14 -12.34
N PRO A 918 -19.57 -0.68 -13.56
CA PRO A 918 -18.26 -0.94 -14.15
C PRO A 918 -17.14 -0.43 -13.22
N LEU A 919 -16.06 -1.21 -13.07
CA LEU A 919 -14.90 -0.81 -12.25
C LEU A 919 -14.24 0.50 -12.71
N MET A 920 -14.44 0.89 -13.97
CA MET A 920 -13.97 2.19 -14.49
C MET A 920 -14.86 3.36 -14.05
N ALA A 921 -16.14 3.09 -13.79
CA ALA A 921 -17.11 4.09 -13.34
C ALA A 921 -17.01 4.32 -11.82
N ASN A 922 -16.82 3.24 -11.06
CA ASN A 922 -16.55 3.28 -9.62
C ASN A 922 -15.43 2.29 -9.29
N PRO A 923 -14.20 2.77 -9.08
CA PRO A 923 -13.07 1.93 -8.70
C PRO A 923 -13.30 1.21 -7.37
N ILE A 924 -12.74 0.00 -7.24
CA ILE A 924 -12.85 -0.82 -6.02
C ILE A 924 -11.48 -1.43 -5.74
N ASN A 925 -11.08 -1.41 -4.47
CA ASN A 925 -9.92 -2.12 -3.94
C ASN A 925 -10.23 -3.62 -3.98
N TRP A 926 -9.59 -4.36 -4.88
CA TRP A 926 -10.08 -5.68 -5.31
C TRP A 926 -10.18 -6.72 -4.20
N ASP A 927 -9.22 -6.74 -3.27
CA ASP A 927 -9.22 -7.66 -2.11
C ASP A 927 -10.30 -7.33 -1.07
N PHE A 928 -10.91 -6.15 -1.15
CA PHE A 928 -11.92 -5.66 -0.20
C PHE A 928 -13.33 -5.59 -0.79
N ASP A 929 -13.56 -6.12 -2.00
CA ASP A 929 -14.89 -6.17 -2.61
C ASP A 929 -15.94 -6.88 -1.75
N SER A 930 -15.52 -7.87 -0.95
CA SER A 930 -16.43 -8.60 -0.06
C SER A 930 -17.10 -7.70 0.98
N SER A 931 -16.49 -6.58 1.37
CA SER A 931 -17.09 -5.63 2.32
C SER A 931 -18.29 -4.88 1.73
N LEU A 932 -18.38 -4.79 0.40
CA LEU A 932 -19.47 -4.17 -0.36
C LEU A 932 -20.62 -5.15 -0.66
N GLN A 933 -20.46 -6.44 -0.33
CA GLN A 933 -21.47 -7.47 -0.59
C GLN A 933 -22.63 -7.38 0.40
N LEU A 934 -23.86 -7.41 -0.10
CA LEU A 934 -25.08 -7.48 0.69
C LEU A 934 -25.51 -8.95 0.88
N PHE A 935 -24.59 -9.76 1.40
CA PHE A 935 -24.86 -11.15 1.77
C PHE A 935 -24.38 -11.45 3.20
N PRO A 936 -25.27 -11.86 4.11
CA PRO A 936 -26.74 -11.78 4.03
C PRO A 936 -27.24 -10.37 3.73
N VAL A 937 -28.48 -10.26 3.27
CA VAL A 937 -29.14 -8.95 3.13
C VAL A 937 -29.29 -8.27 4.50
N PRO A 938 -29.10 -6.95 4.61
CA PRO A 938 -29.25 -6.23 5.88
C PRO A 938 -30.73 -6.03 6.23
N ASP A 939 -31.03 -5.67 7.48
CA ASP A 939 -32.39 -5.26 7.87
C ASP A 939 -32.67 -3.83 7.36
N VAL A 940 -31.65 -2.97 7.39
CA VAL A 940 -31.72 -1.59 6.93
C VAL A 940 -30.52 -1.22 6.08
N LEU A 941 -30.80 -0.55 4.95
CA LEU A 941 -29.81 0.06 4.07
C LEU A 941 -30.00 1.58 4.06
N ILE A 942 -29.04 2.29 4.65
CA ILE A 942 -29.00 3.75 4.71
C ILE A 942 -28.10 4.27 3.59
N LEU A 943 -28.70 5.02 2.67
CA LEU A 943 -27.99 5.60 1.54
C LEU A 943 -27.79 7.10 1.76
N GLY A 944 -26.58 7.60 1.52
CA GLY A 944 -26.28 9.02 1.42
C GLY A 944 -26.05 9.39 -0.04
N ASP A 945 -27.02 10.06 -0.67
CA ASP A 945 -26.95 10.58 -2.04
C ASP A 945 -27.12 12.11 -2.02
N SER A 946 -27.15 12.73 -3.20
CA SER A 946 -27.38 14.15 -3.47
C SER A 946 -28.83 14.43 -3.90
N THR A 947 -29.72 13.46 -3.71
CA THR A 947 -31.13 13.49 -4.13
C THR A 947 -32.06 13.97 -3.03
N GLU A 948 -33.35 14.15 -3.33
CA GLU A 948 -34.35 14.37 -2.28
C GLU A 948 -34.48 13.13 -1.37
N GLN A 949 -34.94 13.35 -0.13
CA GLN A 949 -35.16 12.29 0.85
C GLN A 949 -36.19 11.26 0.36
N TYR A 950 -35.96 9.98 0.67
CA TYR A 950 -36.91 8.92 0.34
C TYR A 950 -36.82 7.75 1.33
N GLN A 951 -37.92 7.02 1.46
CA GLN A 951 -38.00 5.74 2.17
C GLN A 951 -38.68 4.72 1.26
N LEU A 952 -38.12 3.52 1.22
CA LEU A 952 -38.56 2.41 0.41
C LEU A 952 -38.44 1.11 1.21
N GLY A 953 -39.22 0.11 0.85
CA GLY A 953 -39.07 -1.25 1.36
C GLY A 953 -38.96 -2.22 0.19
N TYR A 954 -37.97 -3.11 0.22
CA TYR A 954 -37.82 -4.14 -0.80
C TYR A 954 -37.23 -5.42 -0.21
N SER A 955 -37.89 -6.56 -0.44
CA SER A 955 -37.45 -7.88 0.04
C SER A 955 -37.13 -7.92 1.55
N SER A 956 -38.00 -7.32 2.37
CA SER A 956 -37.85 -7.19 3.84
C SER A 956 -36.70 -6.29 4.31
N VAL A 957 -36.04 -5.56 3.41
CA VAL A 957 -35.03 -4.55 3.73
C VAL A 957 -35.68 -3.17 3.74
N GLY A 958 -35.51 -2.43 4.84
CA GLY A 958 -35.83 -1.02 4.91
C GLY A 958 -34.74 -0.20 4.24
N VAL A 959 -35.07 0.61 3.24
CA VAL A 959 -34.09 1.46 2.54
C VAL A 959 -34.50 2.91 2.70
N PHE A 960 -33.59 3.77 3.15
CA PHE A 960 -33.89 5.20 3.22
C PHE A 960 -32.65 6.07 3.00
N HIS A 961 -32.93 7.30 2.58
CA HIS A 961 -31.95 8.35 2.37
C HIS A 961 -32.43 9.64 3.06
N PRO A 962 -31.61 10.27 3.93
CA PRO A 962 -32.05 11.43 4.71
C PRO A 962 -32.16 12.75 3.93
N GLY A 963 -31.67 12.80 2.68
CA GLY A 963 -31.46 14.07 1.97
C GLY A 963 -30.13 14.74 2.35
N PRO A 964 -29.63 15.67 1.51
CA PRO A 964 -28.43 16.46 1.79
C PRO A 964 -28.75 17.58 2.79
N PHE A 965 -28.25 17.46 4.02
CA PHE A 965 -28.52 18.38 5.12
C PHE A 965 -28.12 19.83 4.80
N HIS A 966 -27.02 20.05 4.08
CA HIS A 966 -26.61 21.40 3.68
C HIS A 966 -27.61 22.09 2.71
N ALA A 967 -28.45 21.34 2.01
CA ALA A 967 -29.35 21.91 1.01
C ALA A 967 -30.66 22.40 1.64
N ASP A 968 -31.20 21.65 2.59
CA ASP A 968 -32.54 21.86 3.11
C ASP A 968 -32.73 21.53 4.59
N PHE A 969 -31.64 21.19 5.28
CA PHE A 969 -31.61 20.82 6.70
C PHE A 969 -32.48 19.60 7.05
N SER A 970 -32.72 18.72 6.07
CA SER A 970 -33.44 17.46 6.26
C SER A 970 -32.59 16.41 6.97
N PHE A 971 -33.20 15.69 7.90
CA PHE A 971 -32.61 14.58 8.61
C PHE A 971 -33.65 13.49 8.87
N VAL A 972 -33.18 12.28 9.18
CA VAL A 972 -34.06 11.17 9.54
C VAL A 972 -33.94 10.84 11.02
N PHE A 973 -35.09 10.72 11.66
CA PHE A 973 -35.25 10.15 12.99
C PHE A 973 -35.67 8.68 12.82
N TYR A 974 -34.78 7.75 13.14
CA TYR A 974 -34.98 6.31 12.97
C TYR A 974 -35.11 5.60 14.32
N ARG A 975 -36.16 4.81 14.50
CA ARG A 975 -36.34 3.94 15.68
C ARG A 975 -36.09 2.49 15.28
N PRO A 976 -35.00 1.85 15.75
CA PRO A 976 -34.65 0.50 15.33
C PRO A 976 -35.60 -0.57 15.84
N SER A 977 -36.14 -0.44 17.07
CA SER A 977 -37.05 -1.44 17.65
C SER A 977 -38.34 -1.64 16.84
N THR A 978 -38.83 -0.59 16.19
CA THR A 978 -40.03 -0.62 15.34
C THR A 978 -39.74 -0.55 13.85
N ASN A 979 -38.47 -0.40 13.46
CA ASN A 979 -38.03 -0.11 12.09
C ASN A 979 -38.82 1.05 11.45
N THR A 980 -39.07 2.12 12.22
CA THR A 980 -39.82 3.30 11.76
C THR A 980 -38.89 4.47 11.51
N THR A 981 -39.02 5.10 10.35
CA THR A 981 -38.33 6.33 9.99
C THR A 981 -39.29 7.51 9.95
N GLU A 982 -38.92 8.62 10.58
CA GLU A 982 -39.62 9.90 10.53
C GLU A 982 -38.68 10.92 9.87
N PHE A 983 -39.12 11.48 8.74
CA PHE A 983 -38.42 12.55 8.05
C PHE A 983 -38.70 13.88 8.75
N SER A 984 -37.66 14.65 9.02
CA SER A 984 -37.75 15.92 9.73
C SER A 984 -36.85 16.96 9.08
N ARG A 985 -37.18 18.25 9.26
CA ARG A 985 -36.33 19.39 8.88
C ARG A 985 -36.14 20.31 10.08
N VAL A 986 -34.99 20.96 10.13
CA VAL A 986 -34.75 22.06 11.07
C VAL A 986 -35.21 23.36 10.41
N GLU A 987 -36.43 23.81 10.74
CA GLU A 987 -37.03 25.05 10.20
C GLU A 987 -36.29 26.32 10.64
#